data_AF-A0A6P1MJD6-F1
#
_entry.id   AF-A0A6P1MJD6-F1
#
_cell.length_a   1.000
_cell.length_b   1.000
_cell.length_c   1.000
_cell.angle_alpha   90.00
_cell.angle_beta   90.00
_cell.angle_gamma   90.00
#
_symmetry.space_group_name_H-M   'P 1'
#
loop_
_entity.id
_entity.type
_entity.pdbx_description
1 polymer ?
#
loop_
_entity_poly.entity_id
_entity_poly.type
_entity_poly.pdbx_seq_one_letter_code
_entity_poly.pdbx_strand_id
1 'polypeptide(L)'
;MDKKKVVIIGGVAGGATTAARLRRLNENIEIIIMEKGDYISYANCGLPYYIGDVIKEREALLLQTPQAMKQRFNIDVRTGNEVLSIDRKEKTVKVKRASDGSEYVESYDNLVISTGSTPIVPPIEGIKGEGIFTLWNIPDTDKIKNYITEKKPKTAAVIGGGFIGLEMAENLKEAGCSVSIIEMQDQVMAPVDYEMAQLVHENIRMNGVELILSDGVQKFENISEPTGNKTRITLSSGKAVDAEIVILSIGIKPNSGLAKEAGLELNQRGGIIVDEYLKTSDENIYAVGDVIEVTEFIEKGKTMIPLAGPANKQARICAGNIAAGFGILDKSTEGIYEGTQGTSVAKVFDFTVAATGLNEKTLIRMGRKANEDYFVAIINQKSHAGYYPGSAPITLKMLFSPEGKIFGAQIVGVDGVDKRIDVIATAIRLGAKAADLQKLELAYAPPYSSAKDPVNMLGFVAENILKGVVRFVPWDGLEKRDELAIKMGVPAVTVLDVTESFERMAFAVEDSVHIPFGQVRDRMQELDRENLIVTFCAIGVRSYNVARILMNSGFKHVAVYPAGTGFYKSAFHDKLFPKKWQAGIEFTPEAEKVLSKENGDVEGGSKVDINNIVITKDLDCSGLQCPGPIMRVFNSINEIEEGQIIKVAATDMGFSRDIESWCNRTGNTLVKTCREGKQNIVYIQKGSSDNNKKSQGVSGNGITELPQGKTLIVFSGDLDKVLASFIIANGAAAMGRPVTMFFTFWGLNALRKTEKQRVKKPLMDSMFGMMMPRGTSKLKLSNMNMGGMGTRMMRKVMNDKNVDSLEDLMKKAMENGVRIVACTMSMDVMGITREELVDGIEFAGVAAYLGDAEQSNVNLFV
;
A
#
# COMPACT_ATOMS: atom_id res chain seq x y z
N MET A 1 49.85 -33.68 16.49
CA MET A 1 48.81 -32.88 17.17
C MET A 1 47.51 -33.61 16.95
N ASP A 2 46.79 -33.95 18.02
CA ASP A 2 45.49 -34.61 17.89
C ASP A 2 44.55 -33.73 17.07
N LYS A 3 43.90 -34.36 16.10
CA LYS A 3 43.03 -33.68 15.16
C LYS A 3 41.76 -33.25 15.89
N LYS A 4 41.54 -31.94 16.04
CA LYS A 4 40.35 -31.41 16.70
C LYS A 4 39.08 -31.79 15.95
N LYS A 5 38.06 -32.22 16.69
CA LYS A 5 36.82 -32.77 16.15
C LYS A 5 35.59 -31.97 16.58
N VAL A 6 34.80 -31.52 15.61
CA VAL A 6 33.55 -30.80 15.81
C VAL A 6 32.41 -31.61 15.24
N VAL A 7 31.43 -31.94 16.08
CA VAL A 7 30.17 -32.57 15.67
C VAL A 7 29.06 -31.52 15.69
N ILE A 8 28.26 -31.48 14.63
CA ILE A 8 27.18 -30.52 14.43
C ILE A 8 25.88 -31.29 14.24
N ILE A 9 24.86 -31.01 15.05
CA ILE A 9 23.55 -31.64 15.00
C ILE A 9 22.58 -30.72 14.25
N GLY A 10 22.16 -31.15 13.05
CA GLY A 10 21.30 -30.40 12.13
C GLY A 10 22.11 -29.77 10.98
N GLY A 11 21.69 -30.01 9.73
CA GLY A 11 22.43 -29.67 8.51
C GLY A 11 21.83 -28.55 7.66
N VAL A 12 20.97 -27.71 8.22
CA VAL A 12 20.31 -26.60 7.51
C VAL A 12 20.98 -25.26 7.86
N ALA A 13 20.23 -24.19 8.18
CA ALA A 13 20.75 -22.83 8.26
C ALA A 13 21.91 -22.66 9.27
N GLY A 14 21.72 -23.07 10.52
CA GLY A 14 22.73 -22.90 11.57
C GLY A 14 23.93 -23.83 11.39
N GLY A 15 23.68 -25.12 11.27
CA GLY A 15 24.74 -26.13 11.21
C GLY A 15 25.59 -26.09 9.95
N ALA A 16 24.99 -25.97 8.75
CA ALA A 16 25.75 -25.91 7.51
C ALA A 16 26.62 -24.65 7.43
N THR A 17 26.10 -23.51 7.88
CA THR A 17 26.87 -22.24 7.92
C THR A 17 28.03 -22.33 8.91
N THR A 18 27.82 -22.95 10.07
CA THR A 18 28.88 -23.20 11.07
C THR A 18 29.98 -24.07 10.46
N ALA A 19 29.60 -25.22 9.87
CA ALA A 19 30.54 -26.16 9.27
C ALA A 19 31.37 -25.53 8.15
N ALA A 20 30.72 -24.85 7.21
CA ALA A 20 31.40 -24.20 6.09
C ALA A 20 32.34 -23.08 6.56
N ARG A 21 31.98 -22.34 7.61
CA ARG A 21 32.86 -21.31 8.19
C ARG A 21 34.05 -21.94 8.92
N LEU A 22 33.84 -23.00 9.70
CA LEU A 22 34.92 -23.71 10.40
C LEU A 22 35.96 -24.24 9.43
N ARG A 23 35.55 -24.85 8.31
CA ARG A 23 36.51 -25.31 7.29
C ARG A 23 37.37 -24.16 6.78
N ARG A 24 36.76 -23.01 6.44
CA ARG A 24 37.51 -21.84 5.95
C ARG A 24 38.48 -21.26 6.98
N LEU A 25 38.29 -21.55 8.26
CA LEU A 25 39.20 -21.13 9.33
C LEU A 25 40.36 -22.12 9.53
N ASN A 26 40.14 -23.41 9.27
CA ASN A 26 41.17 -24.43 9.47
C ASN A 26 40.91 -25.74 8.69
N GLU A 27 41.90 -26.20 7.94
CA GLU A 27 41.85 -27.46 7.18
C GLU A 27 42.01 -28.72 8.03
N ASN A 28 42.57 -28.59 9.24
CA ASN A 28 42.87 -29.73 10.10
C ASN A 28 41.72 -30.11 11.03
N ILE A 29 40.68 -29.28 11.18
CA ILE A 29 39.50 -29.67 11.97
C ILE A 29 38.76 -30.80 11.25
N GLU A 30 38.45 -31.88 11.97
CA GLU A 30 37.47 -32.88 11.56
C GLU A 30 36.07 -32.34 11.85
N ILE A 31 35.26 -32.16 10.81
CA ILE A 31 33.93 -31.56 10.90
C ILE A 31 32.91 -32.59 10.43
N ILE A 32 32.00 -32.98 11.32
CA ILE A 32 30.92 -33.92 11.03
C ILE A 32 29.57 -33.23 11.23
N ILE A 33 28.71 -33.29 10.22
CA ILE A 33 27.30 -32.88 10.32
C ILE A 33 26.45 -34.14 10.41
N MET A 34 25.62 -34.22 11.45
CA MET A 34 24.57 -35.23 11.61
C MET A 34 23.22 -34.61 11.23
N GLU A 35 22.60 -35.12 10.19
CA GLU A 35 21.26 -34.71 9.75
C GLU A 35 20.32 -35.91 9.79
N LYS A 36 19.20 -35.78 10.51
CA LYS A 36 18.23 -36.88 10.64
C LYS A 36 17.44 -37.11 9.35
N GLY A 37 17.21 -36.04 8.57
CA GLY A 37 16.54 -36.12 7.28
C GLY A 37 17.49 -36.47 6.13
N ASP A 38 16.93 -36.51 4.93
CA ASP A 38 17.66 -36.86 3.71
C ASP A 38 18.40 -35.69 3.07
N TYR A 39 18.04 -34.46 3.45
CA TYR A 39 18.49 -33.23 2.79
C TYR A 39 19.17 -32.28 3.77
N ILE A 40 20.22 -31.63 3.29
CA ILE A 40 20.91 -30.54 3.98
C ILE A 40 20.71 -29.24 3.21
N SER A 41 20.91 -28.10 3.88
CA SER A 41 20.99 -26.77 3.23
C SER A 41 19.85 -26.51 2.23
N TYR A 42 18.64 -26.96 2.53
CA TYR A 42 17.48 -26.68 1.68
C TYR A 42 16.85 -25.32 2.04
N ALA A 43 16.16 -24.72 1.07
CA ALA A 43 15.54 -23.41 1.21
C ALA A 43 14.16 -23.53 1.88
N ASN A 44 14.12 -23.58 3.22
CA ASN A 44 12.87 -23.63 4.01
C ASN A 44 11.87 -22.53 3.60
N CYS A 45 12.37 -21.32 3.31
CA CYS A 45 11.55 -20.19 2.91
C CYS A 45 10.98 -20.33 1.48
N GLY A 46 11.52 -21.24 0.68
CA GLY A 46 11.04 -21.52 -0.69
C GLY A 46 9.89 -22.55 -0.74
N LEU A 47 9.60 -23.25 0.36
CA LEU A 47 8.66 -24.37 0.34
C LEU A 47 7.23 -23.97 -0.05
N PRO A 48 6.63 -22.89 0.50
CA PRO A 48 5.29 -22.45 0.07
C PRO A 48 5.25 -22.09 -1.42
N TYR A 49 6.29 -21.41 -1.92
CA TYR A 49 6.39 -20.97 -3.32
C TYR A 49 6.56 -22.13 -4.31
N TYR A 50 7.16 -23.24 -3.88
CA TYR A 50 7.19 -24.46 -4.69
C TYR A 50 5.83 -25.16 -4.72
N ILE A 51 5.10 -25.15 -3.59
CA ILE A 51 3.74 -25.69 -3.54
C ILE A 51 2.81 -24.93 -4.52
N GLY A 52 2.90 -23.60 -4.57
CA GLY A 52 2.12 -22.76 -5.47
C GLY A 52 2.64 -22.62 -6.91
N ASP A 53 3.66 -23.40 -7.32
CA ASP A 53 4.27 -23.34 -8.67
C ASP A 53 4.93 -22.00 -9.05
N VAL A 54 5.15 -21.10 -8.09
CA VAL A 54 6.00 -19.90 -8.27
C VAL A 54 7.46 -20.32 -8.49
N ILE A 55 7.95 -21.26 -7.67
CA ILE A 55 9.18 -22.01 -7.92
C ILE A 55 8.78 -23.31 -8.60
N LYS A 56 9.22 -23.52 -9.85
CA LYS A 56 8.78 -24.68 -10.65
C LYS A 56 9.63 -25.93 -10.42
N GLU A 57 10.92 -25.75 -10.16
CA GLU A 57 11.88 -26.85 -10.03
C GLU A 57 12.13 -27.16 -8.56
N ARG A 58 11.90 -28.41 -8.17
CA ARG A 58 12.13 -28.88 -6.79
C ARG A 58 13.60 -28.75 -6.41
N GLU A 59 14.47 -29.02 -7.35
CA GLU A 59 15.93 -29.00 -7.22
C GLU A 59 16.44 -27.61 -6.85
N ALA A 60 15.73 -26.53 -7.21
CA ALA A 60 16.07 -25.17 -6.81
C ALA A 60 16.00 -24.95 -5.29
N LEU A 61 15.25 -25.81 -4.57
CA LEU A 61 15.19 -25.79 -3.11
C LEU A 61 16.41 -26.44 -2.46
N LEU A 62 17.20 -27.24 -3.19
CA LEU A 62 18.33 -28.00 -2.67
C LEU A 62 19.65 -27.29 -2.98
N LEU A 63 20.11 -26.43 -2.06
CA LEU A 63 21.24 -25.54 -2.34
C LEU A 63 22.61 -26.24 -2.28
N GLN A 64 22.73 -27.33 -1.51
CA GLN A 64 23.94 -28.15 -1.40
C GLN A 64 23.60 -29.63 -1.23
N THR A 65 24.53 -30.50 -1.62
CA THR A 65 24.47 -31.95 -1.36
C THR A 65 25.62 -32.39 -0.45
N PRO A 66 25.48 -33.53 0.26
CA PRO A 66 26.58 -34.11 1.04
C PRO A 66 27.88 -34.26 0.24
N GLN A 67 27.78 -34.71 -1.02
CA GLN A 67 28.91 -34.90 -1.92
C GLN A 67 29.57 -33.56 -2.27
N ALA A 68 28.78 -32.54 -2.60
CA ALA A 68 29.30 -31.20 -2.89
C ALA A 68 29.98 -30.58 -1.66
N MET A 69 29.40 -30.74 -0.47
CA MET A 69 29.99 -30.29 0.79
C MET A 69 31.32 -31.00 1.09
N LYS A 70 31.40 -32.32 0.85
CA LYS A 70 32.64 -33.08 1.01
C LYS A 70 33.72 -32.64 0.01
N GLN A 71 33.37 -32.46 -1.26
CA GLN A 71 34.32 -32.07 -2.31
C GLN A 71 34.84 -30.65 -2.12
N ARG A 72 33.97 -29.69 -1.76
CA ARG A 72 34.34 -28.26 -1.65
C ARG A 72 34.95 -27.89 -0.30
N PHE A 73 34.47 -28.54 0.77
CA PHE A 73 34.81 -28.15 2.13
C PHE A 73 35.35 -29.30 2.98
N ASN A 74 35.58 -30.50 2.43
CA ASN A 74 36.04 -31.66 3.20
C ASN A 74 35.27 -31.86 4.52
N ILE A 75 33.94 -31.65 4.49
CA ILE A 75 33.04 -31.86 5.61
C ILE A 75 32.42 -33.26 5.46
N ASP A 76 32.44 -34.05 6.52
CA ASP A 76 31.70 -35.33 6.57
C ASP A 76 30.23 -35.03 6.89
N VAL A 77 29.33 -35.27 5.93
CA VAL A 77 27.90 -35.05 6.11
C VAL A 77 27.19 -36.38 6.10
N ARG A 78 26.52 -36.69 7.19
CA ARG A 78 25.80 -37.94 7.41
C ARG A 78 24.29 -37.65 7.50
N THR A 79 23.60 -37.75 6.37
CA THR A 79 22.13 -37.72 6.30
C THR A 79 21.53 -39.04 6.80
N GLY A 80 20.26 -39.04 7.19
CA GLY A 80 19.62 -40.21 7.81
C GLY A 80 20.31 -40.66 9.11
N ASN A 81 21.02 -39.77 9.81
CA ASN A 81 21.69 -40.07 11.08
C ASN A 81 21.07 -39.21 12.19
N GLU A 82 20.29 -39.85 13.06
CA GLU A 82 19.62 -39.18 14.17
C GLU A 82 20.45 -39.31 15.45
N VAL A 83 20.80 -38.18 16.07
CA VAL A 83 21.40 -38.18 17.39
C VAL A 83 20.32 -38.45 18.43
N LEU A 84 20.50 -39.49 19.24
CA LEU A 84 19.55 -39.95 20.26
C LEU A 84 19.86 -39.40 21.65
N SER A 85 21.13 -39.26 22.01
CA SER A 85 21.54 -38.74 23.32
C SER A 85 22.94 -38.11 23.26
N ILE A 86 23.21 -37.23 24.23
CA ILE A 86 24.51 -36.56 24.41
C ILE A 86 25.05 -36.96 25.78
N ASP A 87 26.23 -37.58 25.82
CA ASP A 87 27.00 -37.77 27.05
C ASP A 87 28.04 -36.66 27.16
N ARG A 88 27.83 -35.74 28.11
CA ARG A 88 28.73 -34.59 28.30
C ARG A 88 30.03 -34.95 29.00
N LYS A 89 30.02 -35.97 29.86
CA LYS A 89 31.21 -36.38 30.64
C LYS A 89 32.21 -37.08 29.73
N GLU A 90 31.71 -38.00 28.93
CA GLU A 90 32.53 -38.76 27.97
C GLU A 90 32.75 -37.98 26.65
N LYS A 91 32.09 -36.84 26.47
CA LYS A 91 32.09 -36.02 25.24
C LYS A 91 31.76 -36.85 23.99
N THR A 92 30.64 -37.57 24.05
CA THR A 92 30.16 -38.40 22.95
C THR A 92 28.67 -38.18 22.67
N VAL A 93 28.26 -38.52 21.44
CA VAL A 93 26.86 -38.59 21.05
C VAL A 93 26.52 -39.99 20.58
N LYS A 94 25.33 -40.47 20.96
CA LYS A 94 24.78 -41.74 20.46
C LYS A 94 23.96 -41.45 19.20
N VAL A 95 24.24 -42.15 18.12
CA VAL A 95 23.65 -41.91 16.80
C VAL A 95 23.00 -43.17 16.26
N LYS A 96 21.80 -43.03 15.68
CA LYS A 96 21.08 -44.09 14.99
C LYS A 96 21.05 -43.84 13.48
N ARG A 97 21.38 -44.86 12.70
CA ARG A 97 21.29 -44.82 11.23
C ARG A 97 19.90 -45.22 10.76
N ALA A 98 19.30 -44.40 9.90
CA ALA A 98 18.02 -44.69 9.28
C ALA A 98 18.11 -45.87 8.28
N SER A 99 19.28 -46.10 7.68
CA SER A 99 19.47 -47.14 6.64
C SER A 99 19.31 -48.57 7.14
N ASP A 100 19.77 -48.87 8.36
CA ASP A 100 19.80 -50.22 8.93
C ASP A 100 19.33 -50.28 10.39
N GLY A 101 19.02 -49.14 11.01
CA GLY A 101 18.60 -49.05 12.42
C GLY A 101 19.75 -49.23 13.42
N SER A 102 21.00 -49.40 12.97
CA SER A 102 22.15 -49.59 13.84
C SER A 102 22.48 -48.32 14.63
N GLU A 103 23.03 -48.53 15.83
CA GLU A 103 23.44 -47.45 16.72
C GLU A 103 24.96 -47.46 16.89
N TYR A 104 25.57 -46.28 16.94
CA TYR A 104 26.99 -46.10 17.21
C TYR A 104 27.24 -44.87 18.07
N VAL A 105 28.46 -44.75 18.58
CA VAL A 105 28.90 -43.62 19.40
C VAL A 105 29.92 -42.81 18.60
N GLU A 106 29.77 -41.49 18.62
CA GLU A 106 30.68 -40.54 17.97
C GLU A 106 31.23 -39.55 19.01
N SER A 107 32.55 -39.38 19.06
CA SER A 107 33.20 -38.44 19.99
C SER A 107 33.28 -37.03 19.44
N TYR A 108 33.44 -36.04 20.32
CA TYR A 108 33.66 -34.64 19.93
C TYR A 108 34.61 -33.92 20.89
N ASP A 109 35.38 -32.95 20.38
CA ASP A 109 35.99 -31.91 21.23
C ASP A 109 34.96 -30.81 21.51
N ASN A 110 34.21 -30.39 20.48
CA ASN A 110 33.10 -29.45 20.57
C ASN A 110 31.85 -29.96 19.84
N LEU A 111 30.68 -29.68 20.43
CA LEU A 111 29.38 -30.01 19.86
C LEU A 111 28.61 -28.73 19.52
N VAL A 112 27.88 -28.73 18.40
CA VAL A 112 26.98 -27.63 18.03
C VAL A 112 25.56 -28.17 17.84
N ILE A 113 24.63 -27.66 18.64
CA ILE A 113 23.21 -27.99 18.54
C ILE A 113 22.51 -26.95 17.66
N SER A 114 22.09 -27.37 16.46
CA SER A 114 21.33 -26.56 15.49
C SER A 114 20.09 -27.31 15.00
N THR A 115 19.38 -27.94 15.94
CA THR A 115 18.21 -28.82 15.67
C THR A 115 16.95 -28.06 15.25
N GLY A 116 16.97 -26.73 15.29
CA GLY A 116 15.87 -25.86 14.87
C GLY A 116 14.60 -26.04 15.71
N SER A 117 13.46 -26.01 15.05
CA SER A 117 12.13 -26.16 15.66
C SER A 117 11.25 -27.12 14.86
N THR A 118 10.05 -27.42 15.37
CA THR A 118 9.02 -28.24 14.70
C THR A 118 7.66 -27.53 14.82
N PRO A 119 6.76 -27.63 13.81
CA PRO A 119 5.41 -27.09 13.92
C PRO A 119 4.65 -27.62 15.13
N ILE A 120 3.83 -26.77 15.74
CA ILE A 120 2.97 -27.16 16.85
C ILE A 120 1.74 -27.90 16.29
N VAL A 121 1.50 -29.11 16.78
CA VAL A 121 0.27 -29.88 16.53
C VAL A 121 -0.49 -30.01 17.85
N PRO A 122 -1.58 -29.23 18.05
CA PRO A 122 -2.34 -29.24 19.29
C PRO A 122 -3.17 -30.53 19.41
N PRO A 123 -3.53 -30.95 20.63
CA PRO A 123 -4.30 -32.19 20.86
C PRO A 123 -5.79 -31.98 20.55
N ILE A 124 -6.12 -31.62 19.31
CA ILE A 124 -7.50 -31.43 18.83
C ILE A 124 -8.00 -32.75 18.25
N GLU A 125 -9.25 -33.11 18.55
CA GLU A 125 -9.89 -34.31 18.00
C GLU A 125 -9.92 -34.26 16.46
N GLY A 126 -9.55 -35.37 15.81
CA GLY A 126 -9.56 -35.49 14.35
C GLY A 126 -8.39 -34.82 13.60
N ILE A 127 -7.46 -34.16 14.30
CA ILE A 127 -6.36 -33.38 13.67
C ILE A 127 -5.40 -34.21 12.79
N LYS A 128 -5.39 -35.53 12.93
CA LYS A 128 -4.56 -36.46 12.14
C LYS A 128 -5.26 -36.97 10.88
N GLY A 129 -6.26 -36.24 10.37
CA GLY A 129 -6.96 -36.57 9.15
C GLY A 129 -6.05 -36.54 7.90
N GLU A 130 -6.40 -37.32 6.88
CA GLU A 130 -5.60 -37.50 5.65
C GLU A 130 -5.35 -36.19 4.89
N GLY A 131 -6.30 -35.25 4.92
CA GLY A 131 -6.20 -33.94 4.27
C GLY A 131 -5.58 -32.83 5.13
N ILE A 132 -5.00 -33.15 6.29
CA ILE A 132 -4.46 -32.17 7.24
C ILE A 132 -2.94 -32.25 7.28
N PHE A 133 -2.27 -31.14 6.98
CA PHE A 133 -0.83 -31.07 6.83
C PHE A 133 -0.19 -29.97 7.68
N THR A 134 1.05 -30.20 8.08
CA THR A 134 1.98 -29.16 8.52
C THR A 134 3.03 -28.94 7.44
N LEU A 135 3.70 -27.79 7.43
CA LEU A 135 4.81 -27.51 6.52
C LEU A 135 6.07 -27.11 7.29
N TRP A 136 7.15 -27.86 7.11
CA TRP A 136 8.45 -27.52 7.71
C TRP A 136 9.66 -27.94 6.88
N ASN A 137 9.59 -29.09 6.21
CA ASN A 137 10.71 -29.68 5.47
C ASN A 137 10.30 -30.13 4.06
N ILE A 138 11.28 -30.62 3.29
CA ILE A 138 11.08 -31.12 1.92
C ILE A 138 10.06 -32.29 1.87
N PRO A 139 10.15 -33.35 2.69
CA PRO A 139 9.11 -34.39 2.74
C PRO A 139 7.68 -33.88 3.00
N ASP A 140 7.49 -32.89 3.88
CA ASP A 140 6.18 -32.28 4.11
C ASP A 140 5.67 -31.57 2.85
N THR A 141 6.59 -30.87 2.17
CA THR A 141 6.31 -30.16 0.92
C THR A 141 5.91 -31.13 -0.19
N ASP A 142 6.65 -32.22 -0.34
CA ASP A 142 6.38 -33.28 -1.33
C ASP A 142 5.00 -33.92 -1.07
N LYS A 143 4.65 -34.18 0.19
CA LYS A 143 3.31 -34.70 0.56
C LYS A 143 2.20 -33.74 0.15
N ILE A 144 2.33 -32.46 0.47
CA ILE A 144 1.34 -31.44 0.12
C ILE A 144 1.23 -31.31 -1.41
N LYS A 145 2.36 -31.24 -2.12
CA LYS A 145 2.40 -31.11 -3.58
C LYS A 145 1.74 -32.31 -4.26
N ASN A 146 2.09 -33.53 -3.85
CA ASN A 146 1.49 -34.75 -4.38
C ASN A 146 -0.02 -34.78 -4.11
N TYR A 147 -0.46 -34.40 -2.91
CA TYR A 147 -1.88 -34.31 -2.58
C TYR A 147 -2.62 -33.34 -3.50
N ILE A 148 -2.05 -32.15 -3.74
CA ILE A 148 -2.63 -31.15 -4.64
C ILE A 148 -2.71 -31.68 -6.08
N THR A 149 -1.65 -32.33 -6.57
CA THR A 149 -1.61 -32.88 -7.94
C THR A 149 -2.58 -34.04 -8.13
N GLU A 150 -2.66 -34.97 -7.18
CA GLU A 150 -3.48 -36.17 -7.27
C GLU A 150 -4.97 -35.89 -7.00
N LYS A 151 -5.28 -35.12 -5.95
CA LYS A 151 -6.65 -34.89 -5.49
C LYS A 151 -7.28 -33.63 -6.09
N LYS A 152 -6.47 -32.68 -6.56
CA LYS A 152 -6.90 -31.40 -7.16
C LYS A 152 -7.93 -30.65 -6.30
N PRO A 153 -7.60 -30.36 -5.02
CA PRO A 153 -8.53 -29.75 -4.10
C PRO A 153 -9.03 -28.40 -4.62
N LYS A 154 -10.32 -28.13 -4.44
CA LYS A 154 -11.00 -26.88 -4.76
C LYS A 154 -11.16 -25.99 -3.54
N THR A 155 -11.13 -26.55 -2.35
CA THR A 155 -11.31 -25.82 -1.08
C THR A 155 -10.14 -26.07 -0.14
N ALA A 156 -9.64 -25.00 0.47
CA ALA A 156 -8.51 -25.03 1.39
C ALA A 156 -8.80 -24.22 2.65
N ALA A 157 -8.36 -24.74 3.80
CA ALA A 157 -8.35 -24.01 5.06
C ALA A 157 -6.92 -23.86 5.59
N VAL A 158 -6.55 -22.66 6.01
CA VAL A 158 -5.27 -22.38 6.67
C VAL A 158 -5.53 -21.94 8.10
N ILE A 159 -5.01 -22.70 9.05
CA ILE A 159 -5.20 -22.45 10.48
C ILE A 159 -3.94 -21.78 11.02
N GLY A 160 -4.06 -20.52 11.42
CA GLY A 160 -2.98 -19.63 11.84
C GLY A 160 -2.61 -18.59 10.77
N GLY A 161 -2.66 -17.32 11.15
CA GLY A 161 -2.38 -16.14 10.33
C GLY A 161 -0.96 -15.59 10.49
N GLY A 162 0.01 -16.46 10.80
CA GLY A 162 1.45 -16.10 10.80
C GLY A 162 2.05 -16.11 9.39
N PHE A 163 3.35 -15.80 9.27
CA PHE A 163 4.10 -15.75 7.98
C PHE A 163 3.79 -16.93 7.06
N ILE A 164 4.08 -18.15 7.52
CA ILE A 164 3.90 -19.38 6.74
C ILE A 164 2.42 -19.59 6.37
N GLY A 165 1.49 -19.24 7.27
CA GLY A 165 0.06 -19.36 7.00
C GLY A 165 -0.40 -18.44 5.88
N LEU A 166 0.04 -17.18 5.91
CA LEU A 166 -0.27 -16.21 4.85
C LEU A 166 0.37 -16.59 3.52
N GLU A 167 1.62 -17.04 3.52
CA GLU A 167 2.31 -17.54 2.32
C GLU A 167 1.58 -18.77 1.74
N MET A 168 1.16 -19.72 2.57
CA MET A 168 0.39 -20.88 2.12
C MET A 168 -0.99 -20.50 1.59
N ALA A 169 -1.68 -19.56 2.24
CA ALA A 169 -2.97 -19.07 1.76
C ALA A 169 -2.87 -18.42 0.38
N GLU A 170 -1.81 -17.62 0.15
CA GLU A 170 -1.51 -17.05 -1.17
C GLU A 170 -1.24 -18.14 -2.21
N ASN A 171 -0.32 -19.07 -1.93
CA ASN A 171 0.07 -20.10 -2.88
C ASN A 171 -1.07 -21.09 -3.20
N LEU A 172 -1.94 -21.41 -2.23
CA LEU A 172 -3.13 -22.22 -2.46
C LEU A 172 -4.20 -21.48 -3.28
N LYS A 173 -4.32 -20.15 -3.08
CA LYS A 173 -5.20 -19.31 -3.90
C LYS A 173 -4.71 -19.24 -5.34
N GLU A 174 -3.39 -19.06 -5.55
CA GLU A 174 -2.76 -19.10 -6.88
C GLU A 174 -2.90 -20.47 -7.55
N ALA A 175 -2.86 -21.56 -6.77
CA ALA A 175 -3.17 -22.91 -7.24
C ALA A 175 -4.66 -23.15 -7.58
N GLY A 176 -5.53 -22.14 -7.40
CA GLY A 176 -6.94 -22.17 -7.79
C GLY A 176 -7.91 -22.65 -6.71
N CYS A 177 -7.48 -22.78 -5.46
CA CYS A 177 -8.39 -23.12 -4.36
C CYS A 177 -9.20 -21.89 -3.88
N SER A 178 -10.42 -22.12 -3.42
CA SER A 178 -11.11 -21.21 -2.50
C SER A 178 -10.51 -21.39 -1.11
N VAL A 179 -10.02 -20.31 -0.51
CA VAL A 179 -9.22 -20.35 0.72
C VAL A 179 -9.94 -19.65 1.86
N SER A 180 -9.97 -20.30 3.03
CA SER A 180 -10.36 -19.70 4.31
C SER A 180 -9.16 -19.68 5.26
N ILE A 181 -8.83 -18.51 5.79
CA ILE A 181 -7.84 -18.33 6.86
C ILE A 181 -8.58 -18.25 8.19
N ILE A 182 -8.15 -19.05 9.16
CA ILE A 182 -8.75 -19.15 10.49
C ILE A 182 -7.67 -18.80 11.51
N GLU A 183 -7.87 -17.69 12.23
CA GLU A 183 -6.95 -17.18 13.24
C GLU A 183 -7.69 -16.92 14.55
N MET A 184 -7.10 -17.37 15.65
CA MET A 184 -7.67 -17.25 16.99
C MET A 184 -7.53 -15.82 17.53
N GLN A 185 -6.51 -15.08 17.11
CA GLN A 185 -6.36 -13.66 17.43
C GLN A 185 -7.30 -12.79 16.59
N ASP A 186 -7.48 -11.55 17.02
CA ASP A 186 -8.21 -10.52 16.30
C ASP A 186 -7.47 -9.97 15.07
N GLN A 187 -6.26 -10.47 14.80
CA GLN A 187 -5.46 -10.07 13.66
C GLN A 187 -4.52 -11.17 13.14
N VAL A 188 -4.10 -10.99 11.88
CA VAL A 188 -2.99 -11.76 11.28
C VAL A 188 -1.68 -11.02 11.53
N MET A 189 -0.56 -11.66 11.19
CA MET A 189 0.76 -11.05 11.18
C MET A 189 1.13 -10.38 12.51
N ALA A 190 1.18 -11.18 13.57
CA ALA A 190 1.41 -10.71 14.95
C ALA A 190 2.55 -9.68 15.16
N PRO A 191 3.66 -9.68 14.38
CA PRO A 191 4.69 -8.65 14.51
C PRO A 191 4.23 -7.22 14.25
N VAL A 192 3.19 -7.00 13.44
CA VAL A 192 2.60 -5.66 13.25
C VAL A 192 1.45 -5.41 14.23
N ASP A 193 1.15 -4.15 14.52
CA ASP A 193 0.03 -3.76 15.37
C ASP A 193 -1.31 -3.84 14.64
N TYR A 194 -2.40 -3.81 15.40
CA TYR A 194 -3.74 -4.13 14.93
C TYR A 194 -4.17 -3.26 13.74
N GLU A 195 -3.99 -1.94 13.84
CA GLU A 195 -4.36 -0.97 12.81
C GLU A 195 -3.52 -1.11 11.53
N MET A 196 -2.29 -1.62 11.64
CA MET A 196 -1.47 -1.97 10.49
C MET A 196 -1.91 -3.31 9.87
N ALA A 197 -2.35 -4.27 10.70
CA ALA A 197 -2.90 -5.54 10.24
C ALA A 197 -4.25 -5.37 9.52
N GLN A 198 -5.04 -4.35 9.84
CA GLN A 198 -6.29 -4.07 9.12
C GLN A 198 -6.06 -3.82 7.62
N LEU A 199 -4.96 -3.15 7.25
CA LEU A 199 -4.54 -2.99 5.84
C LEU A 199 -4.32 -4.36 5.18
N VAL A 200 -3.75 -5.31 5.94
CA VAL A 200 -3.49 -6.67 5.47
C VAL A 200 -4.79 -7.46 5.36
N HIS A 201 -5.70 -7.33 6.32
CA HIS A 201 -7.01 -7.98 6.31
C HIS A 201 -7.85 -7.57 5.11
N GLU A 202 -7.89 -6.27 4.85
CA GLU A 202 -8.54 -5.71 3.67
C GLU A 202 -7.97 -6.32 2.39
N ASN A 203 -6.65 -6.34 2.25
CA ASN A 203 -5.97 -6.91 1.10
C ASN A 203 -6.25 -8.41 0.92
N ILE A 204 -6.29 -9.20 2.00
CA ILE A 204 -6.67 -10.63 1.97
C ILE A 204 -8.09 -10.80 1.44
N ARG A 205 -9.06 -10.05 1.97
CA ARG A 205 -10.48 -10.15 1.56
C ARG A 205 -10.68 -9.69 0.12
N MET A 206 -9.98 -8.64 -0.31
CA MET A 206 -10.01 -8.16 -1.70
C MET A 206 -9.45 -9.18 -2.70
N ASN A 207 -8.61 -10.12 -2.24
CA ASN A 207 -8.14 -11.25 -3.03
C ASN A 207 -9.08 -12.47 -2.97
N GLY A 208 -10.30 -12.30 -2.43
CA GLY A 208 -11.32 -13.33 -2.41
C GLY A 208 -10.97 -14.51 -1.51
N VAL A 209 -10.29 -14.23 -0.39
CA VAL A 209 -10.00 -15.18 0.68
C VAL A 209 -10.91 -14.87 1.86
N GLU A 210 -11.55 -15.89 2.40
CA GLU A 210 -12.35 -15.75 3.62
C GLU A 210 -11.41 -15.62 4.82
N LEU A 211 -11.60 -14.57 5.62
CA LEU A 211 -10.78 -14.33 6.80
C LEU A 211 -11.65 -14.41 8.05
N ILE A 212 -11.38 -15.41 8.89
CA ILE A 212 -12.07 -15.69 10.15
C ILE A 212 -11.08 -15.41 11.28
N LEU A 213 -11.35 -14.36 12.05
CA LEU A 213 -10.53 -13.89 13.17
C LEU A 213 -11.28 -14.11 14.48
N SER A 214 -10.55 -14.05 15.60
CA SER A 214 -11.09 -14.22 16.95
C SER A 214 -11.82 -15.55 17.16
N ASP A 215 -11.45 -16.59 16.40
CA ASP A 215 -12.13 -17.89 16.45
C ASP A 215 -11.13 -19.05 16.26
N GLY A 216 -11.11 -19.96 17.22
CA GLY A 216 -10.18 -21.10 17.25
C GLY A 216 -10.85 -22.40 16.85
N VAL A 217 -10.07 -23.35 16.32
CA VAL A 217 -10.60 -24.67 15.95
C VAL A 217 -10.89 -25.51 17.18
N GLN A 218 -12.11 -26.07 17.24
CA GLN A 218 -12.57 -26.95 18.31
C GLN A 218 -12.39 -28.43 17.97
N LYS A 219 -12.74 -28.86 16.76
CA LYS A 219 -12.61 -30.24 16.29
C LYS A 219 -12.53 -30.35 14.78
N PHE A 220 -11.99 -31.47 14.30
CA PHE A 220 -11.98 -31.87 12.90
C PHE A 220 -12.80 -33.14 12.70
N GLU A 221 -13.62 -33.18 11.66
CA GLU A 221 -14.43 -34.35 11.30
C GLU A 221 -14.24 -34.67 9.82
N ASN A 222 -13.98 -35.94 9.48
CA ASN A 222 -13.91 -36.36 8.09
C ASN A 222 -15.33 -36.57 7.55
N ILE A 223 -15.61 -35.97 6.40
CA ILE A 223 -16.87 -36.10 5.67
C ILE A 223 -16.57 -36.78 4.34
N SER A 224 -17.10 -37.98 4.17
CA SER A 224 -17.04 -38.67 2.89
C SER A 224 -18.22 -38.26 2.02
N GLU A 225 -17.93 -37.58 0.90
CA GLU A 225 -18.91 -37.27 -0.14
C GLU A 225 -18.60 -38.08 -1.43
N PRO A 226 -19.59 -38.32 -2.30
CA PRO A 226 -19.37 -38.95 -3.61
C PRO A 226 -18.36 -38.20 -4.49
N THR A 227 -18.18 -36.89 -4.24
CA THR A 227 -17.30 -35.98 -4.98
C THR A 227 -15.88 -35.88 -4.40
N GLY A 228 -15.61 -36.51 -3.26
CA GLY A 228 -14.31 -36.45 -2.56
C GLY A 228 -14.46 -36.39 -1.04
N ASN A 229 -13.41 -36.76 -0.30
CA ASN A 229 -13.38 -36.60 1.15
C ASN A 229 -13.06 -35.13 1.51
N LYS A 230 -13.78 -34.58 2.47
CA LYS A 230 -13.56 -33.24 3.04
C LYS A 230 -13.30 -33.32 4.54
N THR A 231 -12.60 -32.33 5.07
CA THR A 231 -12.49 -32.11 6.52
C THR A 231 -13.43 -30.99 6.92
N ARG A 232 -14.38 -31.28 7.79
CA ARG A 232 -15.17 -30.26 8.49
C ARG A 232 -14.42 -29.78 9.71
N ILE A 233 -14.24 -28.47 9.79
CA ILE A 233 -13.52 -27.76 10.85
C ILE A 233 -14.58 -27.02 11.65
N THR A 234 -14.92 -27.52 12.84
CA THR A 234 -15.81 -26.80 13.76
C THR A 234 -15.00 -25.81 14.58
N LEU A 235 -15.44 -24.56 14.59
CA LEU A 235 -14.82 -23.48 15.34
C LEU A 235 -15.48 -23.30 16.71
N SER A 236 -14.81 -22.56 17.58
CA SER A 236 -15.26 -22.32 18.96
C SER A 236 -16.57 -21.53 19.01
N SER A 237 -16.84 -20.70 18.00
CA SER A 237 -18.13 -20.02 17.82
C SER A 237 -19.29 -20.94 17.41
N GLY A 238 -19.02 -22.19 17.03
CA GLY A 238 -19.97 -23.11 16.41
C GLY A 238 -20.07 -22.99 14.88
N LYS A 239 -19.40 -22.00 14.27
CA LYS A 239 -19.24 -21.94 12.81
C LYS A 239 -18.48 -23.19 12.32
N ALA A 240 -18.88 -23.72 11.16
CA ALA A 240 -18.19 -24.82 10.49
C ALA A 240 -17.62 -24.35 9.15
N VAL A 241 -16.41 -24.83 8.82
CA VAL A 241 -15.74 -24.61 7.53
C VAL A 241 -15.35 -25.97 6.97
N ASP A 242 -15.76 -26.27 5.74
CA ASP A 242 -15.41 -27.52 5.07
C ASP A 242 -14.29 -27.26 4.05
N ALA A 243 -13.23 -28.06 4.10
CA ALA A 243 -12.10 -27.94 3.19
C ALA A 243 -11.52 -29.31 2.82
N GLU A 244 -11.03 -29.45 1.60
CA GLU A 244 -10.39 -30.67 1.09
C GLU A 244 -8.92 -30.75 1.51
N ILE A 245 -8.26 -29.59 1.65
CA ILE A 245 -6.90 -29.50 2.18
C ILE A 245 -6.86 -28.52 3.36
N VAL A 246 -6.19 -28.92 4.44
CA VAL A 246 -6.04 -28.11 5.65
C VAL A 246 -4.56 -27.96 5.96
N ILE A 247 -4.10 -26.72 6.15
CA ILE A 247 -2.72 -26.40 6.54
C ILE A 247 -2.71 -25.87 7.97
N LEU A 248 -1.96 -26.53 8.85
CA LEU A 248 -1.73 -26.09 10.22
C LEU A 248 -0.46 -25.24 10.27
N SER A 249 -0.62 -23.97 10.67
CA SER A 249 0.44 -22.95 10.74
C SER A 249 0.31 -22.12 12.02
N ILE A 250 0.15 -22.79 13.17
CA ILE A 250 -0.14 -22.16 14.46
C ILE A 250 1.11 -21.89 15.32
N GLY A 251 2.28 -21.83 14.68
CA GLY A 251 3.56 -21.62 15.35
C GLY A 251 4.38 -22.90 15.52
N ILE A 252 5.52 -22.73 16.20
CA ILE A 252 6.60 -23.72 16.26
C ILE A 252 7.14 -23.86 17.68
N LYS A 253 7.76 -25.00 17.95
CA LYS A 253 8.40 -25.34 19.22
C LYS A 253 9.88 -25.69 18.99
N PRO A 254 10.83 -25.19 19.81
CA PRO A 254 12.24 -25.54 19.68
C PRO A 254 12.49 -27.04 19.89
N ASN A 255 13.40 -27.63 19.11
CA ASN A 255 13.78 -29.03 19.17
C ASN A 255 14.90 -29.26 20.21
N SER A 256 14.61 -28.96 21.47
CA SER A 256 15.57 -28.98 22.59
C SER A 256 15.59 -30.28 23.40
N GLY A 257 14.93 -31.35 22.93
CA GLY A 257 14.86 -32.63 23.64
C GLY A 257 16.24 -33.17 24.05
N LEU A 258 17.19 -33.21 23.10
CA LEU A 258 18.56 -33.64 23.35
C LEU A 258 19.26 -32.80 24.42
N ALA A 259 19.07 -31.48 24.39
CA ALA A 259 19.67 -30.57 25.36
C ALA A 259 19.07 -30.77 26.76
N LYS A 260 17.74 -30.95 26.84
CA LYS A 260 17.04 -31.24 28.10
C LYS A 260 17.55 -32.53 28.75
N GLU A 261 17.63 -33.60 27.98
CA GLU A 261 18.06 -34.92 28.46
C GLU A 261 19.54 -34.93 28.86
N ALA A 262 20.36 -34.13 28.18
CA ALA A 262 21.76 -33.89 28.54
C ALA A 262 21.95 -32.96 29.75
N GLY A 263 20.86 -32.46 30.36
CA GLY A 263 20.90 -31.57 31.51
C GLY A 263 21.46 -30.18 31.21
N LEU A 264 21.26 -29.67 29.99
CA LEU A 264 21.56 -28.28 29.63
C LEU A 264 20.40 -27.36 30.05
N GLU A 265 20.73 -26.12 30.38
CA GLU A 265 19.74 -25.13 30.82
C GLU A 265 18.80 -24.71 29.66
N LEU A 266 17.50 -24.73 29.94
CA LEU A 266 16.45 -24.30 29.02
C LEU A 266 15.58 -23.23 29.68
N ASN A 267 15.04 -22.31 28.87
CA ASN A 267 14.03 -21.39 29.33
C ASN A 267 12.64 -22.06 29.43
N GLN A 268 11.66 -21.33 29.94
CA GLN A 268 10.28 -21.83 30.15
C GLN A 268 9.59 -22.29 28.85
N ARG A 269 10.01 -21.76 27.69
CA ARG A 269 9.47 -22.13 26.36
C ARG A 269 10.24 -23.29 25.72
N GLY A 270 11.25 -23.82 26.41
CA GLY A 270 12.09 -24.90 25.93
C GLY A 270 13.22 -24.46 25.00
N GLY A 271 13.53 -23.17 24.89
CA GLY A 271 14.72 -22.70 24.18
C GLY A 271 15.98 -22.97 24.99
N ILE A 272 17.07 -23.38 24.33
CA ILE A 272 18.38 -23.57 24.98
C ILE A 272 18.93 -22.20 25.39
N ILE A 273 19.29 -22.05 26.67
CA ILE A 273 19.91 -20.83 27.17
C ILE A 273 21.38 -20.84 26.75
N VAL A 274 21.82 -19.75 26.14
CA VAL A 274 23.21 -19.53 25.74
C VAL A 274 23.71 -18.17 26.22
N ASP A 275 25.02 -18.06 26.38
CA ASP A 275 25.70 -16.78 26.60
C ASP A 275 25.82 -15.96 25.29
N GLU A 276 26.41 -14.76 25.37
CA GLU A 276 26.65 -13.93 24.19
C GLU A 276 27.63 -14.55 23.17
N TYR A 277 28.42 -15.55 23.56
CA TYR A 277 29.32 -16.31 22.71
C TYR A 277 28.67 -17.57 22.11
N LEU A 278 27.37 -17.78 22.37
CA LEU A 278 26.56 -18.89 21.91
C LEU A 278 26.91 -20.24 22.56
N LYS A 279 27.60 -20.22 23.70
CA LYS A 279 27.90 -21.40 24.54
C LYS A 279 26.69 -21.71 25.41
N THR A 280 26.40 -22.99 25.58
CA THR A 280 25.38 -23.46 26.53
C THR A 280 25.93 -23.47 27.95
N SER A 281 25.21 -24.04 28.92
CA SER A 281 25.72 -24.29 30.27
C SER A 281 26.90 -25.28 30.34
N ASP A 282 27.33 -25.84 29.20
CA ASP A 282 28.57 -26.61 29.04
C ASP A 282 29.51 -25.90 28.06
N GLU A 283 30.74 -25.62 28.48
CA GLU A 283 31.73 -24.85 27.69
C GLU A 283 32.11 -25.53 26.36
N ASN A 284 31.87 -26.84 26.23
CA ASN A 284 32.19 -27.58 25.01
C ASN A 284 31.01 -27.68 24.04
N ILE A 285 29.82 -27.22 24.44
CA ILE A 285 28.58 -27.32 23.66
C ILE A 285 28.05 -25.93 23.33
N TYR A 286 27.89 -25.67 22.05
CA TYR A 286 27.29 -24.45 21.51
C TYR A 286 25.88 -24.76 20.99
N ALA A 287 25.03 -23.74 20.91
CA ALA A 287 23.73 -23.86 20.26
C ALA A 287 23.40 -22.62 19.42
N VAL A 288 22.75 -22.80 18.27
CA VAL A 288 22.40 -21.72 17.34
C VAL A 288 21.07 -21.98 16.63
N GLY A 289 20.46 -20.92 16.10
CA GLY A 289 19.22 -20.96 15.32
C GLY A 289 17.96 -21.01 16.18
N ASP A 290 16.86 -21.53 15.62
CA ASP A 290 15.53 -21.46 16.23
C ASP A 290 15.40 -22.19 17.58
N VAL A 291 16.39 -23.02 17.94
CA VAL A 291 16.41 -23.79 19.18
C VAL A 291 16.84 -22.96 20.40
N ILE A 292 17.48 -21.80 20.21
CA ILE A 292 18.05 -21.01 21.32
C ILE A 292 17.17 -19.84 21.77
N GLU A 293 17.31 -19.48 23.04
CA GLU A 293 16.90 -18.16 23.54
C GLU A 293 17.83 -17.07 22.99
N VAL A 294 17.26 -15.93 22.62
CA VAL A 294 18.00 -14.76 22.18
C VAL A 294 17.65 -13.54 23.03
N THR A 295 18.61 -12.62 23.13
CA THR A 295 18.38 -11.28 23.67
C THR A 295 17.76 -10.40 22.57
N GLU A 296 16.58 -9.83 22.81
CA GLU A 296 15.96 -8.83 21.94
C GLU A 296 16.83 -7.56 21.90
N PHE A 297 17.00 -6.95 20.73
CA PHE A 297 18.02 -5.92 20.54
C PHE A 297 17.74 -4.59 21.25
N ILE A 298 16.49 -4.17 21.35
CA ILE A 298 16.07 -2.82 21.76
C ILE A 298 16.10 -2.65 23.28
N GLU A 299 15.34 -3.48 24.00
CA GLU A 299 15.20 -3.42 25.46
C GLU A 299 15.97 -4.54 26.17
N LYS A 300 16.69 -5.38 25.42
CA LYS A 300 17.54 -6.46 25.95
C LYS A 300 16.78 -7.54 26.74
N GLY A 301 15.47 -7.65 26.54
CA GLY A 301 14.66 -8.74 27.09
C GLY A 301 14.96 -10.09 26.44
N LYS A 302 14.77 -11.20 27.18
CA LYS A 302 14.95 -12.56 26.66
C LYS A 302 13.72 -13.01 25.87
N THR A 303 13.92 -13.62 24.70
CA THR A 303 12.84 -14.05 23.81
C THR A 303 13.29 -15.18 22.86
N MET A 304 12.37 -15.64 22.00
CA MET A 304 12.62 -16.59 20.92
C MET A 304 12.21 -15.94 19.60
N ILE A 305 13.15 -15.80 18.65
CA ILE A 305 12.90 -15.22 17.33
C ILE A 305 13.43 -16.19 16.25
N PRO A 306 12.59 -17.09 15.74
CA PRO A 306 12.98 -18.13 14.79
C PRO A 306 13.02 -17.57 13.37
N LEU A 307 14.17 -17.04 12.96
CA LEU A 307 14.38 -16.44 11.64
C LEU A 307 15.73 -16.87 11.06
N ALA A 308 15.75 -17.11 9.74
CA ALA A 308 16.94 -17.59 9.04
C ALA A 308 18.13 -16.63 9.08
N GLY A 309 17.88 -15.32 9.05
CA GLY A 309 18.93 -14.28 9.14
C GLY A 309 19.73 -14.38 10.45
N PRO A 310 19.07 -14.28 11.63
CA PRO A 310 19.67 -14.57 12.92
C PRO A 310 20.44 -15.90 12.98
N ALA A 311 19.83 -17.01 12.54
CA ALA A 311 20.46 -18.34 12.58
C ALA A 311 21.80 -18.37 11.83
N ASN A 312 21.88 -17.78 10.63
CA ASN A 312 23.12 -17.72 9.85
C ASN A 312 24.18 -16.80 10.49
N LYS A 313 23.77 -15.67 11.07
CA LYS A 313 24.69 -14.76 11.78
C LYS A 313 25.27 -15.42 13.03
N GLN A 314 24.42 -16.07 13.83
CA GLN A 314 24.82 -16.84 15.01
C GLN A 314 25.81 -17.95 14.62
N ALA A 315 25.49 -18.75 13.60
CA ALA A 315 26.36 -19.81 13.11
C ALA A 315 27.76 -19.33 12.70
N ARG A 316 27.84 -18.19 12.01
CA ARG A 316 29.13 -17.60 11.63
C ARG A 316 29.97 -17.20 12.85
N ILE A 317 29.33 -16.65 13.89
CA ILE A 317 29.97 -16.25 15.16
C ILE A 317 30.41 -17.50 15.92
N CYS A 318 29.52 -18.49 16.07
CA CYS A 318 29.80 -19.77 16.73
C CYS A 318 31.04 -20.46 16.14
N ALA A 319 31.15 -20.54 14.81
CA ALA A 319 32.34 -21.07 14.16
C ALA A 319 33.63 -20.30 14.50
N GLY A 320 33.56 -18.97 14.63
CA GLY A 320 34.67 -18.13 15.07
C GLY A 320 35.06 -18.43 16.52
N ASN A 321 34.08 -18.55 17.41
CA ASN A 321 34.30 -18.81 18.83
C ASN A 321 34.89 -20.20 19.07
N ILE A 322 34.43 -21.22 18.34
CA ILE A 322 35.04 -22.56 18.36
C ILE A 322 36.50 -22.51 17.90
N ALA A 323 36.79 -21.79 16.80
CA ALA A 323 38.16 -21.66 16.30
C ALA A 323 39.08 -20.91 17.27
N ALA A 324 38.58 -19.87 17.94
CA ALA A 324 39.31 -19.18 19.01
C ALA A 324 39.55 -20.09 20.23
N GLY A 325 38.55 -20.90 20.62
CA GLY A 325 38.68 -21.91 21.68
C GLY A 325 39.75 -22.97 21.38
N PHE A 326 39.94 -23.32 20.11
CA PHE A 326 41.05 -24.19 19.67
C PHE A 326 42.39 -23.48 19.48
N GLY A 327 42.49 -22.17 19.73
CA GLY A 327 43.70 -21.38 19.52
C GLY A 327 44.08 -21.18 18.06
N ILE A 328 43.14 -21.38 17.14
CA ILE A 328 43.33 -21.16 15.70
C ILE A 328 43.19 -19.67 15.37
N LEU A 329 42.27 -19.00 16.05
CA LEU A 329 42.14 -17.56 16.07
C LEU A 329 42.57 -17.03 17.43
N ASP A 330 42.98 -15.76 17.47
CA ASP A 330 43.27 -15.09 18.73
C ASP A 330 41.99 -15.00 19.59
N LYS A 331 42.11 -15.20 20.90
CA LYS A 331 40.96 -15.09 21.83
C LYS A 331 40.30 -13.71 21.77
N SER A 332 41.06 -12.65 21.46
CA SER A 332 40.52 -11.30 21.28
C SER A 332 39.58 -11.17 20.07
N THR A 333 39.46 -12.21 19.25
CA THR A 333 38.57 -12.26 18.07
C THR A 333 37.29 -13.06 18.32
N GLU A 334 37.05 -13.54 19.55
CA GLU A 334 35.75 -14.11 19.94
C GLU A 334 34.65 -13.07 19.66
N GLY A 335 33.65 -13.50 18.88
CA GLY A 335 32.53 -12.68 18.49
C GLY A 335 31.39 -12.80 19.50
N ILE A 336 30.78 -11.68 19.85
CA ILE A 336 29.56 -11.63 20.64
C ILE A 336 28.34 -11.49 19.72
N TYR A 337 27.25 -12.15 20.07
CA TYR A 337 25.96 -11.96 19.44
C TYR A 337 25.19 -10.84 20.14
N GLU A 338 25.12 -9.66 19.52
CA GLU A 338 24.57 -8.45 20.17
C GLU A 338 23.03 -8.42 20.23
N GLY A 339 22.37 -9.56 19.99
CA GLY A 339 20.93 -9.73 20.04
C GLY A 339 20.21 -9.54 18.69
N THR A 340 18.91 -9.81 18.73
CA THR A 340 18.02 -9.94 17.55
C THR A 340 16.96 -8.84 17.54
N GLN A 341 16.88 -8.07 16.44
CA GLN A 341 15.83 -7.04 16.24
C GLN A 341 14.48 -7.61 15.80
N GLY A 342 14.43 -8.85 15.29
CA GLY A 342 13.21 -9.41 14.73
C GLY A 342 12.77 -8.77 13.41
N THR A 343 13.71 -8.19 12.64
CA THR A 343 13.43 -7.71 11.29
C THR A 343 12.87 -8.85 10.43
N SER A 344 11.65 -8.66 9.94
CA SER A 344 10.89 -9.66 9.20
C SER A 344 10.06 -9.00 8.10
N VAL A 345 9.79 -9.77 7.04
CA VAL A 345 9.02 -9.33 5.89
C VAL A 345 8.24 -10.53 5.33
N ALA A 346 7.01 -10.29 4.86
CA ALA A 346 6.20 -11.27 4.15
C ALA A 346 5.56 -10.62 2.92
N LYS A 347 5.41 -11.41 1.85
CA LYS A 347 4.46 -11.12 0.79
C LYS A 347 3.10 -11.66 1.21
N VAL A 348 2.08 -10.81 1.16
CA VAL A 348 0.69 -11.16 1.44
C VAL A 348 -0.13 -10.63 0.28
N PHE A 349 -0.39 -11.50 -0.69
CA PHE A 349 -0.93 -11.17 -2.00
C PHE A 349 -0.15 -10.01 -2.64
N ASP A 350 -0.77 -8.85 -2.76
CA ASP A 350 -0.18 -7.66 -3.39
C ASP A 350 0.68 -6.84 -2.46
N PHE A 351 0.55 -7.05 -1.15
CA PHE A 351 1.25 -6.27 -0.14
C PHE A 351 2.53 -6.96 0.28
N THR A 352 3.56 -6.14 0.46
CA THR A 352 4.69 -6.46 1.31
C THR A 352 4.39 -5.91 2.70
N VAL A 353 4.54 -6.75 3.72
CA VAL A 353 4.34 -6.38 5.12
C VAL A 353 5.64 -6.63 5.86
N ALA A 354 6.18 -5.59 6.50
CA ALA A 354 7.46 -5.68 7.18
C ALA A 354 7.43 -5.04 8.56
N ALA A 355 8.28 -5.56 9.46
CA ALA A 355 8.45 -5.06 10.82
C ALA A 355 9.90 -5.22 11.29
N THR A 356 10.35 -4.34 12.19
CA THR A 356 11.62 -4.44 12.91
C THR A 356 11.50 -3.84 14.30
N GLY A 357 12.18 -4.42 15.29
CA GLY A 357 12.11 -3.99 16.69
C GLY A 357 10.81 -4.41 17.38
N LEU A 358 10.41 -3.63 18.38
CA LEU A 358 9.23 -3.88 19.20
C LEU A 358 7.97 -3.29 18.56
N ASN A 359 6.84 -3.97 18.73
CA ASN A 359 5.52 -3.42 18.42
C ASN A 359 4.83 -2.85 19.68
N GLU A 360 3.74 -2.11 19.47
CA GLU A 360 3.08 -1.37 20.54
C GLU A 360 2.48 -2.31 21.59
N LYS A 361 1.89 -3.44 21.16
CA LYS A 361 1.40 -4.50 22.06
C LYS A 361 2.50 -5.01 22.99
N THR A 362 3.75 -5.05 22.54
CA THR A 362 4.87 -5.48 23.37
C THR A 362 5.29 -4.40 24.36
N LEU A 363 5.36 -3.14 23.93
CA LEU A 363 5.62 -2.02 24.84
C LEU A 363 4.58 -1.91 25.95
N ILE A 364 3.29 -2.04 25.61
CA ILE A 364 2.18 -2.03 26.57
C ILE A 364 2.31 -3.19 27.57
N ARG A 365 2.64 -4.41 27.11
CA ARG A 365 2.87 -5.57 28.00
C ARG A 365 4.07 -5.37 28.93
N MET A 366 5.05 -4.54 28.54
CA MET A 366 6.17 -4.15 29.39
C MET A 366 5.81 -2.99 30.35
N GLY A 367 4.56 -2.53 30.36
CA GLY A 367 4.09 -1.45 31.22
C GLY A 367 4.37 -0.03 30.70
N ARG A 368 4.82 0.11 29.45
CA ARG A 368 5.08 1.43 28.83
C ARG A 368 3.76 2.09 28.42
N LYS A 369 3.68 3.42 28.57
CA LYS A 369 2.49 4.21 28.25
C LYS A 369 2.71 5.15 27.06
N ALA A 370 1.75 5.17 26.14
CA ALA A 370 1.75 6.07 24.99
C ALA A 370 1.66 7.54 25.43
N ASN A 371 2.45 8.40 24.79
CA ASN A 371 2.66 9.83 25.07
C ASN A 371 3.35 10.14 26.42
N GLU A 372 3.82 9.12 27.13
CA GLU A 372 4.67 9.27 28.33
C GLU A 372 6.03 8.60 28.07
N ASP A 373 6.03 7.28 27.88
CA ASP A 373 7.25 6.49 27.66
C ASP A 373 7.61 6.34 26.18
N TYR A 374 6.63 6.47 25.29
CA TYR A 374 6.82 6.37 23.85
C TYR A 374 5.80 7.17 23.06
N PHE A 375 6.17 7.56 21.86
CA PHE A 375 5.33 8.20 20.87
C PHE A 375 5.10 7.27 19.67
N VAL A 376 4.00 7.52 18.97
CA VAL A 376 3.61 6.80 17.75
C VAL A 376 3.55 7.80 16.61
N ALA A 377 4.24 7.50 15.51
CA ALA A 377 4.07 8.21 14.24
C ALA A 377 3.56 7.24 13.18
N ILE A 378 2.42 7.55 12.56
CA ILE A 378 1.87 6.81 11.42
C ILE A 378 1.70 7.77 10.25
N ILE A 379 2.36 7.48 9.14
CA ILE A 379 2.33 8.30 7.93
C ILE A 379 1.98 7.46 6.71
N ASN A 380 1.35 8.09 5.73
CA ASN A 380 1.18 7.52 4.39
C ASN A 380 2.08 8.30 3.41
N GLN A 381 2.84 7.58 2.60
CA GLN A 381 3.74 8.13 1.59
C GLN A 381 3.68 7.31 0.31
N LYS A 382 4.27 7.83 -0.76
CA LYS A 382 4.41 7.10 -2.03
C LYS A 382 5.72 6.31 -2.05
N SER A 383 5.72 5.14 -2.69
CA SER A 383 6.92 4.31 -2.91
C SER A 383 8.02 5.07 -3.65
N HIS A 384 7.64 5.90 -4.62
CA HIS A 384 8.53 6.77 -5.40
C HIS A 384 7.79 8.02 -5.90
N ALA A 385 8.41 8.79 -6.79
CA ALA A 385 7.90 10.08 -7.23
C ALA A 385 6.50 9.92 -7.86
N GLY A 386 5.51 10.66 -7.34
CA GLY A 386 4.11 10.45 -7.70
C GLY A 386 3.72 10.80 -9.14
N TYR A 387 4.59 11.48 -9.89
CA TYR A 387 4.40 11.73 -11.32
C TYR A 387 4.98 10.61 -12.19
N TYR A 388 5.75 9.68 -11.61
CA TYR A 388 6.31 8.54 -12.32
C TYR A 388 5.37 7.33 -12.21
N PRO A 389 5.14 6.57 -13.30
CA PRO A 389 4.22 5.44 -13.31
C PRO A 389 4.49 4.39 -12.22
N GLY A 390 3.44 3.69 -11.79
CA GLY A 390 3.53 2.59 -10.82
C GLY A 390 3.76 3.00 -9.37
N SER A 391 3.74 4.30 -9.04
CA SER A 391 3.89 4.80 -7.67
C SER A 391 2.74 4.33 -6.77
N ALA A 392 3.03 3.55 -5.74
CA ALA A 392 2.01 3.01 -4.84
C ALA A 392 2.07 3.64 -3.43
N PRO A 393 0.94 3.73 -2.70
CA PRO A 393 0.95 4.07 -1.28
C PRO A 393 1.73 3.04 -0.45
N ILE A 394 2.44 3.55 0.55
CA ILE A 394 3.00 2.80 1.66
C ILE A 394 2.63 3.50 2.98
N THR A 395 2.19 2.71 3.95
CA THR A 395 1.90 3.19 5.31
C THR A 395 3.04 2.77 6.22
N LEU A 396 3.64 3.73 6.92
CA LEU A 396 4.74 3.49 7.86
C LEU A 396 4.27 3.86 9.27
N LYS A 397 4.53 2.97 10.23
CA LYS A 397 4.40 3.21 11.67
C LYS A 397 5.77 3.16 12.32
N MET A 398 6.05 4.07 13.25
CA MET A 398 7.24 4.08 14.09
C MET A 398 6.89 4.35 15.54
N LEU A 399 7.55 3.62 16.44
CA LEU A 399 7.47 3.75 17.89
C LEU A 399 8.82 4.26 18.39
N PHE A 400 8.83 5.33 19.19
CA PHE A 400 10.07 5.93 19.69
C PHE A 400 9.88 6.63 21.03
N SER A 401 10.92 6.66 21.86
CA SER A 401 10.94 7.32 23.18
C SER A 401 10.99 8.86 23.06
N PRO A 402 10.71 9.59 24.16
CA PRO A 402 10.96 11.03 24.26
C PRO A 402 12.41 11.45 23.99
N GLU A 403 13.39 10.59 24.24
CA GLU A 403 14.80 10.86 23.94
C GLU A 403 15.16 10.63 22.47
N GLY A 404 14.21 10.09 21.70
CA GLY A 404 14.33 9.76 20.28
C GLY A 404 14.84 8.35 19.99
N LYS A 405 15.10 7.49 20.99
CA LYS A 405 15.41 6.07 20.75
C LYS A 405 14.24 5.40 20.03
N ILE A 406 14.51 4.79 18.87
CA ILE A 406 13.51 4.06 18.10
C ILE A 406 13.29 2.68 18.75
N PHE A 407 12.05 2.37 19.11
CA PHE A 407 11.66 1.07 19.64
C PHE A 407 11.35 0.06 18.53
N GLY A 408 10.72 0.51 17.45
CA GLY A 408 10.41 -0.35 16.31
C GLY A 408 9.69 0.40 15.20
N ALA A 409 9.59 -0.25 14.04
CA ALA A 409 8.89 0.26 12.87
C ALA A 409 8.17 -0.85 12.11
N GLN A 410 7.08 -0.49 11.46
CA GLN A 410 6.21 -1.39 10.70
C GLN A 410 5.82 -0.69 9.39
N ILE A 411 5.79 -1.43 8.30
CA ILE A 411 5.48 -0.88 6.98
C ILE A 411 4.60 -1.86 6.21
N VAL A 412 3.52 -1.34 5.64
CA VAL A 412 2.59 -2.08 4.78
C VAL A 412 2.39 -1.32 3.48
N GLY A 413 2.51 -2.00 2.34
CA GLY A 413 2.19 -1.43 1.04
C GLY A 413 2.61 -2.32 -0.12
N VAL A 414 2.40 -1.83 -1.34
CA VAL A 414 2.54 -2.64 -2.57
C VAL A 414 3.99 -2.71 -3.09
N ASP A 415 4.79 -1.69 -2.82
CA ASP A 415 6.13 -1.55 -3.40
C ASP A 415 7.09 -0.74 -2.51
N GLY A 416 8.38 -1.10 -2.57
CA GLY A 416 9.47 -0.42 -1.87
C GLY A 416 9.39 -0.45 -0.34
N VAL A 417 8.69 -1.44 0.24
CA VAL A 417 8.52 -1.64 1.69
C VAL A 417 9.80 -2.20 2.33
N ASP A 418 10.35 -3.24 1.71
CA ASP A 418 11.62 -3.90 2.06
C ASP A 418 12.77 -2.89 2.18
N LYS A 419 12.93 -1.99 1.19
CA LYS A 419 13.94 -0.95 1.22
C LYS A 419 13.84 -0.06 2.46
N ARG A 420 12.63 0.34 2.85
CA ARG A 420 12.45 1.27 3.97
C ARG A 420 12.62 0.57 5.32
N ILE A 421 12.15 -0.67 5.44
CA ILE A 421 12.36 -1.41 6.69
C ILE A 421 13.85 -1.69 6.90
N ASP A 422 14.62 -1.98 5.83
CA ASP A 422 16.06 -2.22 5.93
C ASP A 422 16.84 -0.97 6.33
N VAL A 423 16.48 0.20 5.78
CA VAL A 423 17.07 1.49 6.20
C VAL A 423 16.79 1.76 7.67
N ILE A 424 15.55 1.58 8.13
CA ILE A 424 15.18 1.82 9.54
C ILE A 424 15.83 0.78 10.46
N ALA A 425 15.85 -0.50 10.06
CA ALA A 425 16.51 -1.57 10.82
C ALA A 425 18.01 -1.30 10.98
N THR A 426 18.66 -0.77 9.93
CA THR A 426 20.06 -0.35 9.97
C THR A 426 20.26 0.85 10.90
N ALA A 427 19.40 1.86 10.81
CA ALA A 427 19.43 3.03 11.68
C ALA A 427 19.29 2.63 13.16
N ILE A 428 18.34 1.74 13.49
CA ILE A 428 18.17 1.16 14.82
C ILE A 428 19.44 0.45 15.28
N ARG A 429 20.02 -0.41 14.43
CA ARG A 429 21.23 -1.18 14.77
C ARG A 429 22.41 -0.28 15.12
N LEU A 430 22.53 0.85 14.42
CA LEU A 430 23.60 1.83 14.60
C LEU A 430 23.29 2.87 15.70
N GLY A 431 22.18 2.73 16.43
CA GLY A 431 21.82 3.61 17.53
C GLY A 431 21.33 5.01 17.09
N ALA A 432 20.90 5.17 15.84
CA ALA A 432 20.33 6.42 15.35
C ALA A 432 19.01 6.74 16.07
N LYS A 433 18.77 8.03 16.31
CA LYS A 433 17.49 8.50 16.87
C LYS A 433 16.46 8.66 15.77
N ALA A 434 15.18 8.67 16.15
CA ALA A 434 14.05 8.91 15.25
C ALA A 434 14.22 10.18 14.42
N ALA A 435 14.69 11.27 15.03
CA ALA A 435 14.95 12.54 14.35
C ALA A 435 16.20 12.51 13.46
N ASP A 436 17.11 11.54 13.58
CA ASP A 436 18.27 11.41 12.68
C ASP A 436 17.86 10.87 11.30
N LEU A 437 16.70 10.21 11.19
CA LEU A 437 16.17 9.73 9.91
C LEU A 437 15.97 10.85 8.88
N GLN A 438 15.77 12.10 9.35
CA GLN A 438 15.65 13.25 8.47
C GLN A 438 16.97 13.63 7.77
N LYS A 439 18.11 13.21 8.30
CA LYS A 439 19.47 13.54 7.81
C LYS A 439 19.97 12.54 6.76
N LEU A 440 19.27 11.41 6.58
CA LEU A 440 19.71 10.35 5.68
C LEU A 440 19.64 10.82 4.22
N GLU A 441 20.78 10.82 3.55
CA GLU A 441 20.87 11.04 2.11
C GLU A 441 20.68 9.69 1.38
N LEU A 442 19.47 9.46 0.89
CA LEU A 442 19.10 8.21 0.22
C LEU A 442 19.06 8.39 -1.31
N ALA A 443 19.31 7.30 -2.03
CA ALA A 443 19.33 7.32 -3.49
C ALA A 443 17.98 7.77 -4.08
N TYR A 444 18.02 8.83 -4.88
CA TYR A 444 16.84 9.39 -5.54
C TYR A 444 17.00 9.46 -7.05
N ALA A 445 16.09 8.78 -7.74
CA ALA A 445 15.60 9.14 -9.06
C ALA A 445 14.09 8.81 -9.10
N PRO A 446 13.31 9.39 -10.03
CA PRO A 446 11.86 9.23 -10.07
C PRO A 446 11.33 7.78 -10.00
N PRO A 447 11.98 6.77 -10.61
CA PRO A 447 11.52 5.37 -10.54
C PRO A 447 11.71 4.70 -9.17
N TYR A 448 12.53 5.26 -8.28
CA TYR A 448 12.99 4.55 -7.07
C TYR A 448 12.59 5.23 -5.78
N SER A 449 12.52 6.56 -5.76
CA SER A 449 12.14 7.31 -4.55
C SER A 449 11.56 8.68 -4.91
N SER A 450 11.35 9.50 -3.88
CA SER A 450 11.04 10.93 -3.97
C SER A 450 12.24 11.73 -3.44
N ALA A 451 12.28 13.04 -3.72
CA ALA A 451 13.36 13.92 -3.24
C ALA A 451 13.52 13.90 -1.70
N LYS A 452 12.44 13.59 -0.99
CA LYS A 452 12.44 13.21 0.42
C LYS A 452 11.88 11.79 0.48
N ASP A 453 12.71 10.83 0.88
CA ASP A 453 12.26 9.44 1.01
C ASP A 453 11.19 9.34 2.11
N PRO A 454 10.26 8.38 2.03
CA PRO A 454 9.36 8.05 3.13
C PRO A 454 10.05 7.91 4.50
N VAL A 455 11.30 7.42 4.59
CA VAL A 455 12.06 7.41 5.85
C VAL A 455 12.40 8.82 6.34
N ASN A 456 12.78 9.73 5.44
CA ASN A 456 13.03 11.13 5.82
C ASN A 456 11.74 11.79 6.31
N MET A 457 10.63 11.55 5.64
CA MET A 457 9.31 12.05 6.03
C MET A 457 8.92 11.56 7.44
N LEU A 458 9.19 10.30 7.76
CA LEU A 458 9.00 9.74 9.09
C LEU A 458 9.89 10.43 10.14
N GLY A 459 11.14 10.73 9.79
CA GLY A 459 12.05 11.52 10.62
C GLY A 459 11.55 12.94 10.91
N PHE A 460 11.03 13.65 9.89
CA PHE A 460 10.44 14.98 10.07
C PHE A 460 9.22 14.94 10.98
N VAL A 461 8.34 13.94 10.82
CA VAL A 461 7.17 13.79 11.70
C VAL A 461 7.58 13.49 13.14
N ALA A 462 8.56 12.60 13.34
CA ALA A 462 9.08 12.30 14.68
C ALA A 462 9.69 13.54 15.34
N GLU A 463 10.49 14.32 14.62
CA GLU A 463 11.03 15.57 15.13
C GLU A 463 9.93 16.56 15.54
N ASN A 464 8.89 16.71 14.72
CA ASN A 464 7.77 17.59 15.02
C ASN A 464 7.00 17.15 16.28
N ILE A 465 6.85 15.85 16.50
CA ILE A 465 6.26 15.29 17.73
C ILE A 465 7.16 15.60 18.93
N LEU A 466 8.47 15.31 18.84
CA LEU A 466 9.43 15.53 19.91
C LEU A 466 9.55 17.01 20.31
N LYS A 467 9.47 17.93 19.34
CA LYS A 467 9.48 19.39 19.60
C LYS A 467 8.13 19.94 20.05
N GLY A 468 7.08 19.11 20.13
CA GLY A 468 5.73 19.56 20.48
C GLY A 468 5.09 20.47 19.44
N VAL A 469 5.58 20.49 18.20
CA VAL A 469 5.08 21.32 17.10
C VAL A 469 3.75 20.80 16.57
N VAL A 470 3.49 19.50 16.72
CA VAL A 470 2.22 18.87 16.34
C VAL A 470 1.90 17.74 17.31
N ARG A 471 0.60 17.45 17.48
CA ARG A 471 0.11 16.29 18.19
C ARG A 471 -0.73 15.44 17.24
N PHE A 472 -0.59 14.12 17.35
CA PHE A 472 -1.45 13.17 16.65
C PHE A 472 -2.41 12.53 17.64
N VAL A 473 -3.64 12.29 17.20
CA VAL A 473 -4.56 11.44 17.95
C VAL A 473 -4.21 9.97 17.72
N PRO A 474 -4.58 9.05 18.63
CA PRO A 474 -4.54 7.62 18.37
C PRO A 474 -5.34 7.26 17.10
N TRP A 475 -5.03 6.13 16.48
CA TRP A 475 -5.69 5.67 15.24
C TRP A 475 -7.21 5.49 15.40
N ASP A 476 -7.67 5.19 16.61
CA ASP A 476 -9.08 5.05 17.02
C ASP A 476 -9.67 6.28 17.71
N GLY A 477 -8.91 7.37 17.80
CA GLY A 477 -9.33 8.58 18.51
C GLY A 477 -10.59 9.24 17.94
N LEU A 478 -10.86 9.10 16.63
CA LEU A 478 -12.08 9.63 16.02
C LEU A 478 -13.32 8.79 16.28
N GLU A 479 -13.17 7.51 16.65
CA GLU A 479 -14.28 6.64 17.06
C GLU A 479 -14.56 6.77 18.55
N LYS A 480 -13.55 7.18 19.33
CA LYS A 480 -13.61 7.39 20.78
C LYS A 480 -13.55 8.87 21.14
N ARG A 481 -14.34 9.70 20.46
CA ARG A 481 -14.31 11.18 20.61
C ARG A 481 -14.56 11.62 22.04
N ASP A 482 -15.53 11.02 22.71
CA ASP A 482 -15.90 11.40 24.08
C ASP A 482 -14.78 11.06 25.07
N GLU A 483 -14.21 9.86 24.98
CA GLU A 483 -13.04 9.45 25.78
C GLU A 483 -11.84 10.37 25.52
N LEU A 484 -11.62 10.76 24.25
CA LEU A 484 -10.55 11.66 23.87
C LEU A 484 -10.77 13.08 24.42
N ALA A 485 -12.00 13.59 24.39
CA ALA A 485 -12.37 14.89 24.98
C ALA A 485 -12.10 14.90 26.49
N ILE A 486 -12.57 13.87 27.21
CA ILE A 486 -12.35 13.70 28.65
C ILE A 486 -10.85 13.64 28.97
N LYS A 487 -10.09 12.83 28.23
CA LYS A 487 -8.64 12.68 28.44
C LYS A 487 -7.88 13.99 28.23
N MET A 488 -8.35 14.84 27.30
CA MET A 488 -7.74 16.13 26.99
C MET A 488 -8.30 17.28 27.84
N GLY A 489 -9.32 17.04 28.65
CA GLY A 489 -9.96 18.06 29.48
C GLY A 489 -10.67 19.15 28.66
N VAL A 490 -11.24 18.79 27.50
CA VAL A 490 -11.95 19.71 26.60
C VAL A 490 -13.44 19.36 26.50
N PRO A 491 -14.33 20.29 26.09
CA PRO A 491 -15.76 20.03 26.03
C PRO A 491 -16.16 18.99 24.98
N ALA A 492 -15.56 19.04 23.79
CA ALA A 492 -15.86 18.13 22.69
C ALA A 492 -14.68 18.00 21.71
N VAL A 493 -14.79 17.03 20.80
CA VAL A 493 -13.88 16.85 19.66
C VAL A 493 -14.59 17.24 18.38
N THR A 494 -14.02 18.20 17.65
CA THR A 494 -14.48 18.58 16.31
C THR A 494 -13.56 17.98 15.26
N VAL A 495 -14.09 17.12 14.39
CA VAL A 495 -13.34 16.59 13.24
C VAL A 495 -13.44 17.59 12.10
N LEU A 496 -12.31 18.23 11.78
CA LEU A 496 -12.21 19.17 10.67
C LEU A 496 -11.68 18.43 9.43
N ASP A 497 -12.59 18.12 8.52
CA ASP A 497 -12.28 17.58 7.20
C ASP A 497 -11.83 18.72 6.27
N VAL A 498 -10.56 18.67 5.88
CA VAL A 498 -9.92 19.69 5.03
C VAL A 498 -9.66 19.21 3.60
N THR A 499 -10.30 18.11 3.23
CA THR A 499 -10.33 17.66 1.85
C THR A 499 -11.11 18.63 0.96
N GLU A 500 -10.88 18.58 -0.34
CA GLU A 500 -11.68 19.31 -1.32
C GLU A 500 -13.09 18.69 -1.41
N SER A 501 -14.09 19.47 -1.82
CA SER A 501 -15.49 19.04 -1.82
C SER A 501 -15.76 17.74 -2.57
N PHE A 502 -15.02 17.48 -3.65
CA PHE A 502 -15.18 16.25 -4.43
C PHE A 502 -14.59 15.01 -3.75
N GLU A 503 -13.56 15.16 -2.91
CA GLU A 503 -12.99 14.06 -2.14
C GLU A 503 -13.95 13.63 -1.04
N ARG A 504 -14.60 14.61 -0.42
CA ARG A 504 -15.66 14.38 0.58
C ARG A 504 -16.84 13.61 -0.01
N MET A 505 -17.10 13.72 -1.32
CA MET A 505 -18.11 12.91 -2.00
C MET A 505 -17.73 11.42 -2.05
N ALA A 506 -16.45 11.07 -2.08
CA ALA A 506 -16.03 9.68 -2.01
C ALA A 506 -16.14 9.14 -0.59
N PHE A 507 -15.78 9.96 0.41
CA PHE A 507 -15.92 9.60 1.82
C PHE A 507 -15.86 10.82 2.73
N ALA A 508 -16.71 10.81 3.75
CA ALA A 508 -16.67 11.77 4.85
C ALA A 508 -16.75 11.00 6.16
N VAL A 509 -15.98 11.44 7.15
CA VAL A 509 -16.17 10.97 8.53
C VAL A 509 -17.51 11.54 9.01
N GLU A 510 -18.30 10.71 9.70
CA GLU A 510 -19.59 11.11 10.27
C GLU A 510 -19.43 12.32 11.20
N ASP A 511 -20.36 13.27 11.10
CA ASP A 511 -20.38 14.54 11.84
C ASP A 511 -19.10 15.40 11.71
N SER A 512 -18.34 15.22 10.63
CA SER A 512 -17.18 16.07 10.34
C SER A 512 -17.59 17.45 9.79
N VAL A 513 -16.95 18.50 10.29
CA VAL A 513 -17.06 19.86 9.74
C VAL A 513 -16.19 19.95 8.48
N HIS A 514 -16.75 20.46 7.38
CA HIS A 514 -16.03 20.59 6.10
C HIS A 514 -15.54 22.01 5.86
N ILE A 515 -14.22 22.17 5.79
CA ILE A 515 -13.61 23.42 5.32
C ILE A 515 -12.41 23.06 4.44
N PRO A 516 -12.53 23.13 3.10
CA PRO A 516 -11.43 22.83 2.20
C PRO A 516 -10.16 23.59 2.56
N PHE A 517 -8.99 22.96 2.36
CA PHE A 517 -7.69 23.50 2.79
C PHE A 517 -7.48 24.98 2.44
N GLY A 518 -7.82 25.36 1.20
CA GLY A 518 -7.67 26.74 0.71
C GLY A 518 -8.53 27.77 1.43
N GLN A 519 -9.66 27.35 2.01
CA GLN A 519 -10.66 28.23 2.64
C GLN A 519 -10.50 28.34 4.16
N VAL A 520 -9.67 27.48 4.78
CA VAL A 520 -9.51 27.43 6.24
C VAL A 520 -9.14 28.79 6.83
N ARG A 521 -8.31 29.59 6.15
CA ARG A 521 -7.88 30.89 6.68
C ARG A 521 -9.04 31.88 6.83
N ASP A 522 -9.98 31.85 5.90
CA ASP A 522 -11.10 32.79 5.85
C ASP A 522 -12.32 32.28 6.62
N ARG A 523 -12.32 31.00 7.00
CA ARG A 523 -13.46 30.29 7.62
C ARG A 523 -13.15 29.70 9.00
N MET A 524 -11.96 29.91 9.56
CA MET A 524 -11.59 29.32 10.86
C MET A 524 -12.45 29.81 12.03
N GLN A 525 -13.13 30.96 11.90
CA GLN A 525 -14.10 31.46 12.87
C GLN A 525 -15.35 30.58 13.01
N GLU A 526 -15.60 29.68 12.07
CA GLU A 526 -16.68 28.67 12.16
C GLU A 526 -16.35 27.57 13.19
N LEU A 527 -15.10 27.50 13.66
CA LEU A 527 -14.63 26.48 14.59
C LEU A 527 -14.66 26.99 16.03
N ASP A 528 -15.15 26.15 16.94
CA ASP A 528 -15.08 26.41 18.37
C ASP A 528 -13.64 26.25 18.88
N ARG A 529 -13.12 27.30 19.53
CA ARG A 529 -11.74 27.36 20.03
C ARG A 529 -11.53 26.55 21.31
N GLU A 530 -12.60 26.22 22.04
CA GLU A 530 -12.53 25.44 23.28
C GLU A 530 -12.50 23.93 22.99
N ASN A 531 -12.99 23.49 21.84
CA ASN A 531 -12.97 22.10 21.41
C ASN A 531 -11.58 21.65 20.97
N LEU A 532 -11.32 20.35 21.05
CA LEU A 532 -10.19 19.74 20.36
C LEU A 532 -10.51 19.65 18.86
N ILE A 533 -9.80 20.43 18.04
CA ILE A 533 -9.90 20.35 16.59
C ILE A 533 -8.97 19.26 16.07
N VAL A 534 -9.54 18.18 15.53
CA VAL A 534 -8.78 17.10 14.89
C VAL A 534 -8.87 17.27 13.38
N THR A 535 -7.73 17.62 12.76
CA THR A 535 -7.65 17.84 11.31
C THR A 535 -7.52 16.51 10.56
N PHE A 536 -8.31 16.36 9.50
CA PHE A 536 -8.45 15.14 8.71
C PHE A 536 -8.39 15.44 7.21
N CYS A 537 -7.63 14.64 6.46
CA CYS A 537 -7.49 14.78 5.01
C CYS A 537 -7.12 13.44 4.36
N ALA A 538 -6.99 13.40 3.04
CA ALA A 538 -6.73 12.16 2.29
C ALA A 538 -5.50 11.36 2.77
N ILE A 539 -4.36 12.04 3.06
CA ILE A 539 -3.07 11.38 3.37
C ILE A 539 -2.34 11.97 4.60
N GLY A 540 -2.98 12.86 5.35
CA GLY A 540 -2.43 13.55 6.53
C GLY A 540 -1.58 14.80 6.28
N VAL A 541 -1.01 15.00 5.08
CA VAL A 541 -0.13 16.17 4.80
C VAL A 541 -0.87 17.50 4.89
N ARG A 542 -2.04 17.62 4.26
CA ARG A 542 -2.87 18.83 4.35
C ARG A 542 -3.38 19.07 5.77
N SER A 543 -3.73 18.01 6.49
CA SER A 543 -4.13 18.09 7.90
C SER A 543 -3.05 18.71 8.75
N TYR A 544 -1.80 18.26 8.61
CA TYR A 544 -0.67 18.87 9.32
C TYR A 544 -0.56 20.37 9.04
N ASN A 545 -0.64 20.79 7.77
CA ASN A 545 -0.55 22.22 7.42
C ASN A 545 -1.69 23.04 8.05
N VAL A 546 -2.92 22.52 8.04
CA VAL A 546 -4.07 23.15 8.70
C VAL A 546 -3.88 23.21 10.20
N ALA A 547 -3.42 22.13 10.82
CA ALA A 547 -3.16 22.10 12.25
C ALA A 547 -2.18 23.21 12.64
N ARG A 548 -1.10 23.40 11.86
CA ARG A 548 -0.15 24.51 12.05
C ARG A 548 -0.78 25.89 11.85
N ILE A 549 -1.65 26.06 10.86
CA ILE A 549 -2.40 27.31 10.66
C ILE A 549 -3.24 27.62 11.89
N LEU A 550 -4.05 26.66 12.37
CA LEU A 550 -4.93 26.84 13.52
C LEU A 550 -4.13 27.13 14.81
N MET A 551 -3.07 26.37 15.07
CA MET A 551 -2.19 26.61 16.22
C MET A 551 -1.58 28.01 16.20
N ASN A 552 -1.10 28.48 15.04
CA ASN A 552 -0.56 29.84 14.89
C ASN A 552 -1.65 30.93 15.00
N SER A 553 -2.91 30.60 14.74
CA SER A 553 -4.08 31.49 14.90
C SER A 553 -4.69 31.45 16.31
N GLY A 554 -3.99 30.85 17.28
CA GLY A 554 -4.36 30.86 18.70
C GLY A 554 -5.30 29.75 19.14
N PHE A 555 -5.53 28.71 18.32
CA PHE A 555 -6.24 27.51 18.77
C PHE A 555 -5.32 26.70 19.71
N LYS A 556 -5.77 26.45 20.94
CA LYS A 556 -4.97 25.77 21.97
C LYS A 556 -4.99 24.24 21.83
N HIS A 557 -6.12 23.69 21.38
CA HIS A 557 -6.35 22.25 21.30
C HIS A 557 -6.50 21.83 19.84
N VAL A 558 -5.37 21.48 19.21
CA VAL A 558 -5.35 21.04 17.81
C VAL A 558 -4.53 19.76 17.70
N ALA A 559 -5.06 18.78 16.97
CA ALA A 559 -4.37 17.53 16.67
C ALA A 559 -4.61 17.10 15.22
N VAL A 560 -3.82 16.11 14.77
CA VAL A 560 -3.88 15.55 13.42
C VAL A 560 -4.30 14.08 13.50
N TYR A 561 -5.22 13.67 12.64
CA TYR A 561 -5.51 12.25 12.45
C TYR A 561 -4.37 11.57 11.66
N PRO A 562 -3.82 10.44 12.12
CA PRO A 562 -2.71 9.75 11.44
C PRO A 562 -3.08 9.24 10.04
N ALA A 563 -2.15 9.33 9.10
CA ALA A 563 -2.17 8.73 7.75
C ALA A 563 -3.38 9.00 6.81
N GLY A 564 -4.43 9.69 7.27
CA GLY A 564 -5.53 10.18 6.46
C GLY A 564 -6.63 9.16 6.11
N THR A 565 -7.46 9.51 5.12
CA THR A 565 -8.69 8.80 4.74
C THR A 565 -8.48 7.33 4.37
N GLY A 566 -7.47 7.02 3.56
CA GLY A 566 -7.24 5.63 3.12
C GLY A 566 -6.97 4.71 4.31
N PHE A 567 -6.09 5.16 5.22
CA PHE A 567 -5.79 4.43 6.45
C PHE A 567 -7.02 4.30 7.37
N TYR A 568 -7.81 5.36 7.55
CA TYR A 568 -9.05 5.30 8.34
C TYR A 568 -10.03 4.25 7.80
N LYS A 569 -10.26 4.24 6.49
CA LYS A 569 -11.17 3.28 5.84
C LYS A 569 -10.73 1.84 6.06
N SER A 570 -9.43 1.57 5.95
CA SER A 570 -8.87 0.25 6.21
C SER A 570 -8.99 -0.12 7.69
N ALA A 571 -8.60 0.78 8.60
CA ALA A 571 -8.62 0.55 10.04
C ALA A 571 -10.04 0.26 10.60
N PHE A 572 -11.08 0.83 9.96
CA PHE A 572 -12.48 0.65 10.33
C PHE A 572 -13.30 -0.09 9.25
N HIS A 573 -12.63 -0.90 8.44
CA HIS A 573 -13.25 -1.58 7.30
C HIS A 573 -14.54 -2.31 7.67
N ASP A 574 -14.48 -3.17 8.70
CA ASP A 574 -15.61 -4.04 9.05
C ASP A 574 -16.79 -3.25 9.64
N LYS A 575 -16.53 -2.08 10.24
CA LYS A 575 -17.56 -1.14 10.71
C LYS A 575 -18.21 -0.39 9.55
N LEU A 576 -17.39 0.13 8.62
CA LEU A 576 -17.85 0.96 7.50
C LEU A 576 -18.53 0.12 6.40
N PHE A 577 -18.12 -1.14 6.26
CA PHE A 577 -18.58 -2.06 5.22
C PHE A 577 -19.04 -3.41 5.82
N PRO A 578 -20.12 -3.42 6.63
CA PRO A 578 -20.58 -4.61 7.35
C PRO A 578 -21.26 -5.65 6.44
N LYS A 579 -21.62 -5.29 5.20
CA LYS A 579 -22.12 -6.27 4.23
C LYS A 579 -20.96 -7.20 3.86
N LYS A 580 -21.12 -8.51 4.07
CA LYS A 580 -20.17 -9.53 3.60
C LYS A 580 -19.80 -9.17 2.16
N TRP A 581 -18.55 -8.82 1.93
CA TRP A 581 -17.97 -8.82 0.60
C TRP A 581 -18.20 -10.22 0.04
N GLN A 582 -19.21 -10.37 -0.81
CA GLN A 582 -19.42 -11.60 -1.55
C GLN A 582 -18.29 -11.66 -2.57
N ALA A 583 -17.20 -12.33 -2.18
CA ALA A 583 -16.21 -12.79 -3.14
C ALA A 583 -16.94 -13.74 -4.10
N GLY A 584 -17.26 -13.25 -5.29
CA GLY A 584 -17.90 -14.02 -6.34
C GLY A 584 -19.34 -13.59 -6.62
N ILE A 585 -19.53 -12.94 -7.77
CA ILE A 585 -20.56 -13.46 -8.67
C ILE A 585 -20.00 -14.82 -9.12
N GLU A 586 -20.47 -15.91 -8.50
CA GLU A 586 -20.26 -17.26 -9.02
C GLU A 586 -20.94 -17.34 -10.38
N PHE A 587 -20.17 -17.55 -11.45
CA PHE A 587 -20.74 -18.12 -12.67
C PHE A 587 -21.04 -19.58 -12.38
N THR A 588 -22.33 -19.93 -12.30
CA THR A 588 -22.72 -21.34 -12.20
C THR A 588 -22.29 -22.08 -13.47
N PRO A 589 -21.82 -23.34 -13.39
CA PRO A 589 -21.43 -24.16 -14.54
C PRO A 589 -22.55 -24.40 -15.57
N GLU A 590 -23.78 -23.97 -15.29
CA GLU A 590 -24.90 -23.99 -16.23
C GLU A 590 -24.83 -22.86 -17.27
N ALA A 591 -24.09 -21.77 -17.01
CA ALA A 591 -23.93 -20.67 -17.96
C ALA A 591 -23.05 -21.01 -19.18
N GLU A 592 -22.14 -21.99 -19.08
CA GLU A 592 -21.33 -22.46 -20.22
C GLU A 592 -22.10 -23.40 -21.16
N LYS A 593 -23.18 -24.04 -20.69
CA LYS A 593 -23.97 -24.98 -21.50
C LYS A 593 -25.06 -24.33 -22.36
N VAL A 594 -25.30 -23.03 -22.21
CA VAL A 594 -26.30 -22.29 -23.00
C VAL A 594 -25.67 -21.59 -24.22
N LEU A 595 -24.34 -21.52 -24.33
CA LEU A 595 -23.63 -20.90 -25.46
C LEU A 595 -23.47 -21.80 -26.71
N SER A 596 -24.11 -22.97 -26.72
CA SER A 596 -24.13 -23.85 -27.89
C SER A 596 -25.55 -24.37 -28.14
N LYS A 597 -26.47 -23.50 -28.59
CA LYS A 597 -27.63 -23.88 -29.42
C LYS A 597 -28.32 -22.64 -30.02
N GLU A 598 -28.24 -22.60 -31.34
CA GLU A 598 -29.07 -21.97 -32.40
C GLU A 598 -30.12 -20.90 -32.08
N ASN A 599 -30.06 -19.83 -32.89
CA ASN A 599 -31.14 -19.11 -33.57
C ASN A 599 -32.58 -19.23 -33.03
N GLY A 600 -33.15 -18.10 -32.61
CA GLY A 600 -34.61 -17.92 -32.55
C GLY A 600 -35.08 -16.83 -31.58
N ASP A 601 -35.53 -15.72 -32.16
CA ASP A 601 -36.53 -14.74 -31.72
C ASP A 601 -36.44 -13.99 -30.37
N VAL A 602 -36.78 -12.70 -30.50
CA VAL A 602 -36.72 -11.60 -29.54
C VAL A 602 -37.95 -11.59 -28.63
N GLU A 603 -37.80 -11.26 -27.34
CA GLU A 603 -38.51 -10.16 -26.64
C GLU A 603 -38.27 -10.11 -25.11
N GLY A 604 -37.94 -8.90 -24.62
CA GLY A 604 -38.41 -8.40 -23.33
C GLY A 604 -37.55 -8.63 -22.07
N GLY A 605 -36.48 -7.84 -21.89
CA GLY A 605 -35.85 -7.62 -20.58
C GLY A 605 -34.38 -7.22 -20.68
N SER A 606 -34.07 -5.95 -20.39
CA SER A 606 -32.73 -5.36 -20.51
C SER A 606 -31.73 -5.94 -19.48
N LYS A 607 -31.21 -7.14 -19.75
CA LYS A 607 -29.96 -7.64 -19.19
C LYS A 607 -28.81 -7.10 -20.05
N VAL A 608 -27.89 -6.35 -19.45
CA VAL A 608 -26.65 -5.96 -20.11
C VAL A 608 -25.84 -7.23 -20.36
N ASP A 609 -25.56 -7.53 -21.62
CA ASP A 609 -24.82 -8.70 -22.05
C ASP A 609 -23.32 -8.53 -21.71
N ILE A 610 -22.85 -9.28 -20.71
CA ILE A 610 -21.57 -9.06 -20.02
C ILE A 610 -20.36 -9.49 -20.90
N ASN A 611 -20.62 -10.19 -22.01
CA ASN A 611 -19.58 -10.68 -22.92
C ASN A 611 -19.29 -9.75 -24.11
N ASN A 612 -20.03 -8.65 -24.27
CA ASN A 612 -19.85 -7.65 -25.34
C ASN A 612 -19.77 -6.21 -24.78
N ILE A 613 -18.90 -5.97 -23.79
CA ILE A 613 -18.61 -4.61 -23.31
C ILE A 613 -17.78 -3.88 -24.37
N VAL A 614 -18.40 -2.99 -25.14
CA VAL A 614 -17.69 -2.07 -26.04
C VAL A 614 -17.08 -0.94 -25.19
N ILE A 615 -15.77 -1.01 -24.98
CA ILE A 615 -15.02 0.01 -24.23
C ILE A 615 -14.87 1.24 -25.11
N THR A 616 -15.45 2.35 -24.68
CA THR A 616 -15.36 3.62 -25.42
C THR A 616 -14.07 4.38 -25.10
N LYS A 617 -13.55 4.25 -23.87
CA LYS A 617 -12.34 4.94 -23.42
C LYS A 617 -11.60 4.14 -22.36
N ASP A 618 -10.29 4.00 -22.49
CA ASP A 618 -9.40 3.36 -21.50
C ASP A 618 -8.59 4.44 -20.75
N LEU A 619 -8.58 4.35 -19.43
CA LEU A 619 -7.95 5.32 -18.51
C LEU A 619 -6.98 4.61 -17.58
N ASP A 620 -5.68 4.84 -17.80
CA ASP A 620 -4.67 4.48 -16.82
C ASP A 620 -4.57 5.56 -15.73
N CYS A 621 -5.03 5.22 -14.54
CA CYS A 621 -4.91 6.02 -13.32
C CYS A 621 -3.87 5.43 -12.33
N SER A 622 -3.05 4.48 -12.78
CA SER A 622 -1.98 3.90 -11.98
C SER A 622 -0.98 4.96 -11.54
N GLY A 623 -0.46 4.84 -10.32
CA GLY A 623 0.45 5.84 -9.74
C GLY A 623 -0.26 7.00 -9.00
N LEU A 624 -1.57 7.16 -9.23
CA LEU A 624 -2.38 8.15 -8.53
C LEU A 624 -2.96 7.55 -7.25
N GLN A 625 -3.04 8.36 -6.20
CA GLN A 625 -3.72 8.04 -4.94
C GLN A 625 -5.03 8.81 -4.89
N CYS A 626 -5.98 8.36 -4.08
CA CYS A 626 -7.17 9.13 -3.75
C CYS A 626 -6.81 10.60 -3.44
N PRO A 627 -7.34 11.57 -4.22
CA PRO A 627 -8.49 11.43 -5.12
C PRO A 627 -8.17 11.41 -6.62
N GLY A 628 -6.89 11.29 -7.02
CA GLY A 628 -6.43 11.39 -8.40
C GLY A 628 -7.14 10.46 -9.40
N PRO A 629 -7.35 9.16 -9.11
CA PRO A 629 -8.12 8.28 -9.98
C PRO A 629 -9.56 8.77 -10.18
N ILE A 630 -10.26 9.12 -9.09
CA ILE A 630 -11.65 9.62 -9.13
C ILE A 630 -11.75 10.91 -9.95
N MET A 631 -10.77 11.81 -9.83
CA MET A 631 -10.74 13.03 -10.64
C MET A 631 -10.60 12.74 -12.14
N ARG A 632 -9.69 11.82 -12.52
CA ARG A 632 -9.55 11.43 -13.93
C ARG A 632 -10.83 10.79 -14.44
N VAL A 633 -11.46 9.93 -13.65
CA VAL A 633 -12.77 9.36 -13.97
C VAL A 633 -13.83 10.44 -14.14
N PHE A 634 -13.98 11.34 -13.16
CA PHE A 634 -14.96 12.42 -13.22
C PHE A 634 -14.76 13.31 -14.46
N ASN A 635 -13.52 13.64 -14.80
CA ASN A 635 -13.24 14.43 -16.00
C ASN A 635 -13.58 13.66 -17.28
N SER A 636 -13.20 12.39 -17.36
CA SER A 636 -13.40 11.60 -18.57
C SER A 636 -14.82 11.05 -18.75
N ILE A 637 -15.59 10.82 -17.69
CA ILE A 637 -17.01 10.47 -17.80
C ILE A 637 -17.81 11.64 -18.40
N ASN A 638 -17.38 12.87 -18.11
CA ASN A 638 -18.00 14.07 -18.66
C ASN A 638 -17.72 14.24 -20.17
N GLU A 639 -16.73 13.53 -20.72
CA GLU A 639 -16.32 13.59 -22.13
C GLU A 639 -16.94 12.47 -22.99
N ILE A 640 -17.61 11.48 -22.40
CA ILE A 640 -18.27 10.38 -23.13
C ILE A 640 -19.80 10.57 -23.15
N GLU A 641 -20.49 9.93 -24.11
CA GLU A 641 -21.95 10.00 -24.27
C GLU A 641 -22.68 9.08 -23.28
N GLU A 642 -23.98 9.30 -23.12
CA GLU A 642 -24.84 8.50 -22.24
C GLU A 642 -24.84 7.02 -22.67
N GLY A 643 -24.76 6.11 -21.69
CA GLY A 643 -24.72 4.67 -21.96
C GLY A 643 -23.35 4.11 -22.38
N GLN A 644 -22.36 4.95 -22.68
CA GLN A 644 -20.99 4.54 -23.00
C GLN A 644 -20.21 4.09 -21.75
N ILE A 645 -19.23 3.21 -21.94
CA ILE A 645 -18.48 2.56 -20.86
C ILE A 645 -17.01 2.97 -20.92
N ILE A 646 -16.47 3.45 -19.79
CA ILE A 646 -15.03 3.67 -19.61
C ILE A 646 -14.42 2.51 -18.81
N LYS A 647 -13.23 2.08 -19.21
CA LYS A 647 -12.36 1.18 -18.45
C LYS A 647 -11.33 2.02 -17.70
N VAL A 648 -11.15 1.78 -16.40
CA VAL A 648 -10.21 2.53 -15.57
C VAL A 648 -9.34 1.58 -14.79
N ALA A 649 -8.01 1.69 -14.95
CA ALA A 649 -7.03 0.94 -14.17
C ALA A 649 -6.43 1.83 -13.08
N ALA A 650 -6.40 1.39 -11.81
CA ALA A 650 -5.77 2.12 -10.72
C ALA A 650 -5.04 1.20 -9.75
N THR A 651 -3.90 1.67 -9.21
CA THR A 651 -3.08 0.95 -8.22
C THR A 651 -3.52 1.21 -6.76
N ASP A 652 -4.48 2.09 -6.55
CA ASP A 652 -5.05 2.39 -5.23
C ASP A 652 -6.14 1.35 -4.89
N MET A 653 -6.00 0.68 -3.74
CA MET A 653 -6.95 -0.33 -3.26
C MET A 653 -8.31 0.27 -2.90
N GLY A 654 -8.32 1.50 -2.38
CA GLY A 654 -9.56 2.20 -2.03
C GLY A 654 -10.39 2.61 -3.25
N PHE A 655 -9.79 2.66 -4.44
CA PHE A 655 -10.42 3.20 -5.64
C PHE A 655 -11.68 2.44 -6.07
N SER A 656 -11.65 1.10 -6.04
CA SER A 656 -12.79 0.27 -6.47
C SER A 656 -14.05 0.47 -5.63
N ARG A 657 -13.90 0.91 -4.37
CA ARG A 657 -15.02 1.25 -3.48
C ARG A 657 -15.43 2.71 -3.56
N ASP A 658 -14.43 3.58 -3.61
CA ASP A 658 -14.67 5.01 -3.75
C ASP A 658 -15.43 5.30 -5.04
N ILE A 659 -15.11 4.55 -6.10
CA ILE A 659 -15.81 4.68 -7.37
C ILE A 659 -17.23 4.12 -7.33
N GLU A 660 -17.50 3.04 -6.58
CA GLU A 660 -18.86 2.54 -6.38
C GLU A 660 -19.73 3.60 -5.67
N SER A 661 -19.21 4.16 -4.58
CA SER A 661 -19.89 5.23 -3.83
C SER A 661 -20.09 6.48 -4.67
N TRP A 662 -19.08 6.86 -5.46
CA TRP A 662 -19.14 7.98 -6.37
C TRP A 662 -20.17 7.75 -7.49
N CYS A 663 -20.21 6.55 -8.09
CA CYS A 663 -21.21 6.18 -9.10
C CYS A 663 -22.63 6.34 -8.55
N ASN A 664 -22.88 5.79 -7.36
CA ASN A 664 -24.17 5.91 -6.67
C ASN A 664 -24.59 7.37 -6.41
N ARG A 665 -23.65 8.24 -6.04
CA ARG A 665 -23.91 9.66 -5.76
C ARG A 665 -24.03 10.54 -7.01
N THR A 666 -23.43 10.12 -8.13
CA THR A 666 -23.41 10.88 -9.39
C THR A 666 -24.39 10.36 -10.45
N GLY A 667 -25.12 9.29 -10.13
CA GLY A 667 -26.09 8.66 -11.05
C GLY A 667 -25.46 7.77 -12.12
N ASN A 668 -24.14 7.52 -12.06
CA ASN A 668 -23.43 6.60 -12.97
C ASN A 668 -23.52 5.15 -12.48
N THR A 669 -23.31 4.18 -13.38
CA THR A 669 -23.43 2.75 -13.05
C THR A 669 -22.05 2.08 -13.05
N LEU A 670 -21.66 1.46 -11.94
CA LEU A 670 -20.50 0.56 -11.91
C LEU A 670 -20.90 -0.79 -12.54
N VAL A 671 -20.33 -1.09 -13.71
CA VAL A 671 -20.68 -2.28 -14.52
C VAL A 671 -19.94 -3.52 -14.05
N LYS A 672 -18.63 -3.40 -13.84
CA LYS A 672 -17.76 -4.52 -13.48
C LYS A 672 -16.54 -4.02 -12.73
N THR A 673 -16.10 -4.79 -11.75
CA THR A 673 -14.79 -4.63 -11.10
C THR A 673 -14.03 -5.94 -11.29
N CYS A 674 -12.81 -5.84 -11.80
CA CYS A 674 -11.88 -6.96 -11.88
C CYS A 674 -10.48 -6.53 -11.48
N ARG A 675 -9.62 -7.51 -11.26
CA ARG A 675 -8.27 -7.29 -10.76
C ARG A 675 -7.27 -7.94 -11.71
N GLU A 676 -6.31 -7.17 -12.19
CA GLU A 676 -5.22 -7.65 -13.05
C GLU A 676 -3.88 -7.27 -12.41
N GLY A 677 -3.18 -8.26 -11.86
CA GLY A 677 -1.94 -8.03 -11.10
C GLY A 677 -2.13 -7.03 -9.95
N LYS A 678 -1.30 -5.98 -9.92
CA LYS A 678 -1.32 -4.91 -8.89
C LYS A 678 -2.34 -3.79 -9.18
N GLN A 679 -3.19 -3.94 -10.19
CA GLN A 679 -4.16 -2.92 -10.61
C GLN A 679 -5.60 -3.38 -10.38
N ASN A 680 -6.43 -2.49 -9.83
CA ASN A 680 -7.88 -2.59 -9.83
C ASN A 680 -8.40 -2.01 -11.15
N ILE A 681 -9.14 -2.82 -11.91
CA ILE A 681 -9.79 -2.41 -13.15
C ILE A 681 -11.29 -2.30 -12.90
N VAL A 682 -11.86 -1.14 -13.17
CA VAL A 682 -13.30 -0.90 -13.05
C VAL A 682 -13.87 -0.43 -14.38
N TYR A 683 -15.10 -0.84 -14.66
CA TYR A 683 -15.87 -0.47 -15.84
C TYR A 683 -17.05 0.36 -15.39
N ILE A 684 -17.15 1.58 -15.89
CA ILE A 684 -18.16 2.55 -15.45
C ILE A 684 -18.97 2.97 -16.66
N GLN A 685 -20.28 2.86 -16.57
CA GLN A 685 -21.22 3.33 -17.56
C GLN A 685 -21.75 4.70 -17.16
N LYS A 686 -21.75 5.65 -18.10
CA LYS A 686 -22.34 6.96 -17.87
C LYS A 686 -23.86 6.85 -17.70
N GLY A 687 -24.36 7.39 -16.60
CA GLY A 687 -25.78 7.41 -16.28
C GLY A 687 -26.59 8.40 -17.12
N SER A 688 -27.87 8.10 -17.27
CA SER A 688 -28.84 9.01 -17.91
C SER A 688 -29.20 10.17 -16.98
N SER A 689 -29.32 11.36 -17.56
CA SER A 689 -29.74 12.58 -16.86
C SER A 689 -31.17 12.49 -16.28
N ASP A 690 -31.93 11.44 -16.63
CA ASP A 690 -33.33 11.23 -16.22
C ASP A 690 -33.54 10.39 -14.94
N ASN A 691 -32.49 9.79 -14.35
CA ASN A 691 -32.64 8.93 -13.16
C ASN A 691 -32.70 9.66 -11.81
N ASN A 692 -32.74 11.00 -11.81
CA ASN A 692 -32.83 11.84 -10.60
C ASN A 692 -34.19 11.78 -9.84
N LYS A 693 -35.05 10.80 -10.11
CA LYS A 693 -36.41 10.69 -9.51
C LYS A 693 -36.68 9.47 -8.64
N LYS A 694 -35.70 8.63 -8.29
CA LYS A 694 -35.90 7.51 -7.34
C LYS A 694 -34.96 7.58 -6.13
N SER A 695 -35.18 8.60 -5.30
CA SER A 695 -34.84 8.57 -3.87
C SER A 695 -35.66 9.64 -3.13
N GLN A 696 -36.83 9.26 -2.62
CA GLN A 696 -37.49 9.94 -1.50
C GLN A 696 -36.97 9.26 -0.20
N GLY A 697 -36.57 9.93 0.87
CA GLY A 697 -36.36 11.35 1.12
C GLY A 697 -35.81 11.55 2.53
N VAL A 698 -34.97 12.58 2.72
CA VAL A 698 -34.83 13.35 3.97
C VAL A 698 -34.52 14.79 3.54
N SER A 699 -35.28 15.73 4.09
CA SER A 699 -35.36 17.16 3.76
C SER A 699 -34.07 17.95 4.03
N GLY A 700 -33.70 18.84 3.08
CA GLY A 700 -32.73 19.91 3.29
C GLY A 700 -32.34 20.64 2.00
N ASN A 701 -33.09 21.70 1.67
CA ASN A 701 -32.87 22.77 0.68
C ASN A 701 -31.85 22.56 -0.45
N GLY A 702 -32.39 22.41 -1.66
CA GLY A 702 -31.62 22.31 -2.90
C GLY A 702 -30.93 23.62 -3.31
N ILE A 703 -29.73 23.44 -3.88
CA ILE A 703 -29.16 24.34 -4.87
C ILE A 703 -28.92 23.47 -6.10
N THR A 704 -29.66 23.74 -7.17
CA THR A 704 -29.46 23.21 -8.52
C THR A 704 -28.01 23.36 -8.96
N GLU A 705 -27.34 22.28 -9.36
CA GLU A 705 -26.03 22.35 -10.01
C GLU A 705 -26.13 23.21 -11.27
N LEU A 706 -25.40 24.33 -11.29
CA LEU A 706 -25.30 25.20 -12.46
C LEU A 706 -24.35 24.57 -13.50
N PRO A 707 -24.62 24.75 -14.81
CA PRO A 707 -23.82 24.16 -15.89
C PRO A 707 -22.38 24.68 -15.84
N GLN A 708 -21.37 23.79 -15.69
CA GLN A 708 -19.96 24.16 -15.52
C GLN A 708 -19.31 24.83 -16.77
N GLY A 709 -19.67 26.09 -17.03
CA GLY A 709 -19.13 26.91 -18.11
C GLY A 709 -17.76 27.52 -17.81
N LYS A 710 -17.11 28.04 -18.85
CA LYS A 710 -15.87 28.83 -18.77
C LYS A 710 -16.15 30.24 -19.26
N THR A 711 -15.77 31.23 -18.48
CA THR A 711 -15.84 32.63 -18.90
C THR A 711 -14.46 33.22 -19.07
N LEU A 712 -14.27 34.03 -20.11
CA LEU A 712 -13.03 34.75 -20.38
C LEU A 712 -13.36 36.22 -20.59
N ILE A 713 -12.81 37.12 -19.78
CA ILE A 713 -12.83 38.56 -20.05
C ILE A 713 -11.61 38.89 -20.88
N VAL A 714 -11.82 39.36 -22.10
CA VAL A 714 -10.76 39.83 -22.99
C VAL A 714 -10.77 41.35 -23.00
N PHE A 715 -9.89 41.95 -22.20
CA PHE A 715 -9.77 43.40 -22.10
C PHE A 715 -8.63 43.94 -22.96
N SER A 716 -7.62 43.10 -23.24
CA SER A 716 -6.44 43.48 -24.02
C SER A 716 -6.67 43.40 -25.52
N GLY A 717 -6.16 44.38 -26.27
CA GLY A 717 -6.12 44.38 -27.73
C GLY A 717 -4.80 43.88 -28.33
N ASP A 718 -3.90 43.32 -27.51
CA ASP A 718 -2.61 42.80 -27.99
C ASP A 718 -2.77 41.41 -28.64
N LEU A 719 -2.13 41.20 -29.79
CA LEU A 719 -2.26 40.00 -30.61
C LEU A 719 -2.00 38.71 -29.83
N ASP A 720 -0.95 38.67 -29.02
CA ASP A 720 -0.55 37.47 -28.24
C ASP A 720 -1.53 37.13 -27.12
N LYS A 721 -2.12 38.13 -26.45
CA LYS A 721 -3.12 37.92 -25.39
C LYS A 721 -4.47 37.49 -25.97
N VAL A 722 -4.89 38.11 -27.07
CA VAL A 722 -6.10 37.72 -27.79
C VAL A 722 -5.93 36.32 -28.39
N LEU A 723 -4.76 36.00 -28.95
CA LEU A 723 -4.45 34.66 -29.44
C LEU A 723 -4.52 33.60 -28.32
N ALA A 724 -3.90 33.88 -27.16
CA ALA A 724 -4.00 32.99 -26.00
C ALA A 724 -5.46 32.78 -25.56
N SER A 725 -6.27 33.84 -25.57
CA SER A 725 -7.70 33.77 -25.23
C SER A 725 -8.47 32.80 -26.13
N PHE A 726 -8.26 32.88 -27.45
CA PHE A 726 -8.93 32.00 -28.41
C PHE A 726 -8.38 30.56 -28.40
N ILE A 727 -7.10 30.35 -28.09
CA ILE A 727 -6.54 29.00 -27.88
C ILE A 727 -7.18 28.34 -26.66
N ILE A 728 -7.29 29.08 -25.55
CA ILE A 728 -7.92 28.58 -24.31
C ILE A 728 -9.41 28.32 -24.55
N ALA A 729 -10.11 29.22 -25.23
CA ALA A 729 -11.53 29.06 -25.53
C ALA A 729 -11.81 27.85 -26.43
N ASN A 730 -11.04 27.65 -27.51
CA ASN A 730 -11.18 26.47 -28.37
C ASN A 730 -10.82 25.18 -27.63
N GLY A 731 -9.78 25.19 -26.78
CA GLY A 731 -9.45 24.04 -25.94
C GLY A 731 -10.58 23.68 -24.97
N ALA A 732 -11.18 24.69 -24.33
CA ALA A 732 -12.32 24.50 -23.43
C ALA A 732 -13.58 24.02 -24.18
N ALA A 733 -13.86 24.56 -25.36
CA ALA A 733 -14.98 24.14 -26.20
C ALA A 733 -14.81 22.70 -26.71
N ALA A 734 -13.59 22.31 -27.11
CA ALA A 734 -13.27 20.94 -27.51
C ALA A 734 -13.42 19.91 -26.37
N MET A 735 -13.37 20.36 -25.12
CA MET A 735 -13.67 19.55 -23.93
C MET A 735 -15.18 19.50 -23.59
N GLY A 736 -16.05 19.96 -24.51
CA GLY A 736 -17.50 19.95 -24.35
C GLY A 736 -18.03 20.95 -23.30
N ARG A 737 -17.23 21.96 -22.92
CA ARG A 737 -17.63 22.96 -21.93
C ARG A 737 -18.25 24.18 -22.62
N PRO A 738 -19.38 24.72 -22.13
CA PRO A 738 -19.91 25.97 -22.66
C PRO A 738 -18.95 27.11 -22.33
N VAL A 739 -18.51 27.87 -23.34
CA VAL A 739 -17.54 28.95 -23.18
C VAL A 739 -18.18 30.28 -23.57
N THR A 740 -18.02 31.28 -22.72
CA THR A 740 -18.41 32.67 -23.00
C THR A 740 -17.19 33.58 -22.95
N MET A 741 -16.87 34.23 -24.06
CA MET A 741 -15.81 35.22 -24.16
C MET A 741 -16.41 36.63 -24.17
N PHE A 742 -16.13 37.42 -23.14
CA PHE A 742 -16.63 38.78 -22.99
C PHE A 742 -15.53 39.80 -23.35
N PHE A 743 -15.72 40.50 -24.48
CA PHE A 743 -14.79 41.49 -24.99
C PHE A 743 -15.17 42.89 -24.52
N THR A 744 -14.22 43.57 -23.88
CA THR A 744 -14.40 44.91 -23.33
C THR A 744 -13.18 45.78 -23.66
N PHE A 745 -13.36 47.10 -23.64
CA PHE A 745 -12.32 48.08 -23.96
C PHE A 745 -11.48 47.69 -25.19
N TRP A 746 -10.15 47.64 -25.07
CA TRP A 746 -9.24 47.42 -26.19
C TRP A 746 -9.41 46.06 -26.87
N GLY A 747 -9.92 45.06 -26.16
CA GLY A 747 -10.27 43.75 -26.70
C GLY A 747 -11.28 43.82 -27.84
N LEU A 748 -12.21 44.80 -27.81
CA LEU A 748 -13.21 45.00 -28.88
C LEU A 748 -12.58 45.21 -30.26
N ASN A 749 -11.34 45.70 -30.33
CA ASN A 749 -10.66 45.90 -31.62
C ASN A 749 -10.37 44.59 -32.35
N ALA A 750 -10.24 43.48 -31.62
CA ALA A 750 -10.09 42.16 -32.22
C ALA A 750 -11.36 41.71 -32.97
N LEU A 751 -12.54 42.19 -32.54
CA LEU A 751 -13.83 41.84 -33.12
C LEU A 751 -14.28 42.77 -34.26
N ARG A 752 -13.48 43.78 -34.64
CA ARG A 752 -13.85 44.71 -35.72
C ARG A 752 -13.63 44.08 -37.10
N LYS A 753 -14.54 44.34 -38.04
CA LYS A 753 -14.36 44.01 -39.47
C LYS A 753 -13.13 44.72 -40.03
N THR A 754 -12.36 44.00 -40.85
CA THR A 754 -11.15 44.54 -41.50
C THR A 754 -11.51 45.65 -42.50
N GLU A 755 -12.66 45.54 -43.16
CA GLU A 755 -13.17 46.52 -44.12
C GLU A 755 -13.84 47.73 -43.43
N LYS A 756 -13.63 48.92 -43.99
CA LYS A 756 -14.23 50.15 -43.47
C LYS A 756 -15.73 50.16 -43.74
N GLN A 757 -16.53 50.17 -42.68
CA GLN A 757 -17.97 50.30 -42.76
C GLN A 757 -18.39 51.78 -42.83
N ARG A 758 -19.40 52.09 -43.63
CA ARG A 758 -19.97 53.44 -43.73
C ARG A 758 -21.08 53.60 -42.69
N VAL A 759 -20.74 54.20 -41.55
CA VAL A 759 -21.65 54.43 -40.43
C VAL A 759 -21.69 55.92 -40.08
N LYS A 760 -22.88 56.45 -39.79
CA LYS A 760 -23.05 57.85 -39.35
C LYS A 760 -22.72 57.95 -37.86
N LYS A 761 -21.73 58.77 -37.51
CA LYS A 761 -21.24 58.93 -36.13
C LYS A 761 -21.03 60.39 -35.76
N PRO A 762 -21.13 60.75 -34.47
CA PRO A 762 -20.63 62.02 -33.94
C PRO A 762 -19.14 62.23 -34.28
N LEU A 763 -18.71 63.50 -34.36
CA LEU A 763 -17.37 63.88 -34.84
C LEU A 763 -16.24 63.27 -33.97
N MET A 764 -16.43 63.23 -32.64
CA MET A 764 -15.48 62.62 -31.70
C MET A 764 -15.36 61.10 -31.88
N ASP A 765 -16.49 60.38 -31.95
CA ASP A 765 -16.53 58.92 -32.14
C ASP A 765 -15.90 58.49 -33.48
N SER A 766 -16.08 59.31 -34.51
CA SER A 766 -15.44 59.12 -35.82
C SER A 766 -13.92 59.21 -35.73
N MET A 767 -13.40 60.15 -34.91
CA MET A 767 -11.97 60.33 -34.68
C MET A 767 -11.37 59.17 -33.86
N PHE A 768 -12.03 58.75 -32.77
CA PHE A 768 -11.64 57.57 -31.99
C PHE A 768 -11.62 56.29 -32.85
N GLY A 769 -12.68 56.06 -33.64
CA GLY A 769 -12.78 54.91 -34.54
C GLY A 769 -11.74 54.88 -35.67
N MET A 770 -11.11 56.02 -36.00
CA MET A 770 -10.01 56.11 -36.96
C MET A 770 -8.64 55.79 -36.33
N MET A 771 -8.43 56.12 -35.05
CA MET A 771 -7.17 55.89 -34.34
C MET A 771 -6.98 54.43 -33.89
N MET A 772 -8.08 53.68 -33.73
CA MET A 772 -8.05 52.30 -33.24
C MET A 772 -7.87 51.26 -34.36
N PRO A 773 -7.15 50.16 -34.09
CA PRO A 773 -6.92 49.10 -35.07
C PRO A 773 -8.23 48.45 -35.54
N ARG A 774 -8.26 48.03 -36.81
CA ARG A 774 -9.41 47.36 -37.45
C ARG A 774 -9.03 45.94 -37.81
N GLY A 775 -9.70 44.99 -37.20
CA GLY A 775 -9.47 43.57 -37.41
C GLY A 775 -8.23 43.04 -36.71
N THR A 776 -8.26 41.72 -36.54
CA THR A 776 -7.22 40.85 -36.00
C THR A 776 -5.86 41.02 -36.68
N SER A 777 -5.82 41.41 -37.95
CA SER A 777 -4.58 41.63 -38.74
C SER A 777 -3.75 42.84 -38.28
N LYS A 778 -4.37 43.84 -37.64
CA LYS A 778 -3.71 45.09 -37.21
C LYS A 778 -3.37 45.13 -35.72
N LEU A 779 -3.62 44.04 -34.99
CA LEU A 779 -3.25 43.92 -33.59
C LEU A 779 -1.73 43.82 -33.43
N LYS A 780 -1.21 44.47 -32.39
CA LYS A 780 0.22 44.56 -32.07
C LYS A 780 0.58 43.54 -30.99
N LEU A 781 1.83 43.06 -30.96
CA LEU A 781 2.31 42.26 -29.83
C LEU A 781 2.46 43.13 -28.57
N SER A 782 2.14 42.56 -27.41
CA SER A 782 2.23 43.19 -26.09
C SER A 782 3.67 43.56 -25.72
N ASN A 783 4.63 42.73 -26.11
CA ASN A 783 6.05 42.92 -25.92
C ASN A 783 6.82 42.66 -27.22
N MET A 784 8.04 43.21 -27.33
CA MET A 784 8.92 43.02 -28.49
C MET A 784 8.29 43.41 -29.85
N ASN A 785 7.40 44.41 -29.85
CA ASN A 785 6.70 44.86 -31.06
C ASN A 785 7.66 45.34 -32.17
N MET A 786 8.77 45.99 -31.80
CA MET A 786 9.83 46.48 -32.69
C MET A 786 9.28 47.25 -33.91
N GLY A 787 8.36 48.19 -33.69
CA GLY A 787 7.74 48.96 -34.78
C GLY A 787 6.89 48.13 -35.75
N GLY A 788 6.37 46.97 -35.31
CA GLY A 788 5.60 46.02 -36.11
C GLY A 788 6.43 44.85 -36.68
N MET A 789 7.76 44.89 -36.57
CA MET A 789 8.62 43.78 -37.00
C MET A 789 8.38 42.51 -36.18
N GLY A 790 8.19 42.63 -34.87
CA GLY A 790 7.90 41.49 -33.98
C GLY A 790 6.58 40.82 -34.34
N THR A 791 5.54 41.60 -34.63
CA THR A 791 4.22 41.07 -35.05
C THR A 791 4.32 40.30 -36.37
N ARG A 792 5.10 40.79 -37.35
CA ARG A 792 5.33 40.07 -38.62
C ARG A 792 6.13 38.78 -38.40
N MET A 793 7.15 38.83 -37.55
CA MET A 793 7.97 37.66 -37.20
C MET A 793 7.13 36.58 -36.50
N MET A 794 6.29 36.96 -35.53
CA MET A 794 5.41 36.03 -34.82
C MET A 794 4.43 35.35 -35.77
N ARG A 795 3.77 36.10 -36.67
CA ARG A 795 2.87 35.51 -37.67
C ARG A 795 3.60 34.56 -38.62
N LYS A 796 4.83 34.89 -39.02
CA LYS A 796 5.66 34.00 -39.83
C LYS A 796 5.98 32.71 -39.08
N VAL A 797 6.43 32.79 -37.82
CA VAL A 797 6.73 31.63 -36.98
C VAL A 797 5.49 30.76 -36.73
N MET A 798 4.32 31.38 -36.53
CA MET A 798 3.05 30.66 -36.40
C MET A 798 2.75 29.86 -37.67
N ASN A 799 2.87 30.49 -38.84
CA ASN A 799 2.65 29.82 -40.12
C ASN A 799 3.67 28.70 -40.37
N ASP A 800 4.96 28.94 -40.10
CA ASP A 800 6.03 27.95 -40.22
C ASP A 800 5.82 26.74 -39.29
N LYS A 801 5.09 26.92 -38.18
CA LYS A 801 4.76 25.88 -37.20
C LYS A 801 3.32 25.34 -37.32
N ASN A 802 2.59 25.67 -38.40
CA ASN A 802 1.20 25.27 -38.61
C ASN A 802 0.24 25.66 -37.45
N VAL A 803 0.49 26.80 -36.81
CA VAL A 803 -0.45 27.40 -35.84
C VAL A 803 -1.47 28.23 -36.60
N ASP A 804 -2.76 27.96 -36.37
CA ASP A 804 -3.87 28.68 -36.99
C ASP A 804 -3.76 30.21 -36.79
N SER A 805 -4.26 30.96 -37.77
CA SER A 805 -4.37 32.41 -37.65
C SER A 805 -5.40 32.79 -36.59
N LEU A 806 -5.34 34.02 -36.07
CA LEU A 806 -6.33 34.49 -35.09
C LEU A 806 -7.74 34.52 -35.70
N GLU A 807 -7.83 34.85 -37.00
CA GLU A 807 -9.04 34.80 -37.80
C GLU A 807 -9.64 33.37 -37.83
N ASP A 808 -8.80 32.35 -38.08
CA ASP A 808 -9.23 30.96 -38.12
C ASP A 808 -9.62 30.43 -36.73
N LEU A 809 -8.89 30.80 -35.68
CA LEU A 809 -9.22 30.42 -34.31
C LEU A 809 -10.53 31.04 -33.84
N MET A 810 -10.82 32.28 -34.23
CA MET A 810 -12.10 32.94 -33.96
C MET A 810 -13.24 32.23 -34.68
N LYS A 811 -13.05 31.86 -35.95
CA LYS A 811 -14.05 31.10 -36.73
C LYS A 811 -14.31 29.72 -36.12
N LYS A 812 -13.25 28.97 -35.80
CA LYS A 812 -13.36 27.66 -35.13
C LYS A 812 -14.06 27.78 -33.77
N ALA A 813 -13.81 28.84 -33.01
CA ALA A 813 -14.48 29.07 -31.73
C ALA A 813 -15.99 29.24 -31.94
N MET A 814 -16.41 30.06 -32.90
CA MET A 814 -17.83 30.26 -33.23
C MET A 814 -18.48 28.97 -33.76
N GLU A 815 -17.80 28.22 -34.62
CA GLU A 815 -18.28 26.92 -35.13
C GLU A 815 -18.42 25.87 -34.00
N ASN A 816 -17.55 25.91 -32.99
CA ASN A 816 -17.59 25.05 -31.82
C ASN A 816 -18.55 25.54 -30.71
N GLY A 817 -19.40 26.54 -30.98
CA GLY A 817 -20.42 27.01 -30.05
C GLY A 817 -19.91 27.91 -28.91
N VAL A 818 -18.72 28.51 -29.05
CA VAL A 818 -18.24 29.54 -28.11
C VAL A 818 -19.05 30.81 -28.30
N ARG A 819 -19.67 31.30 -27.22
CA ARG A 819 -20.41 32.57 -27.22
C ARG A 819 -19.43 33.72 -27.12
N ILE A 820 -19.38 34.58 -28.13
CA ILE A 820 -18.54 35.77 -28.15
C ILE A 820 -19.42 37.00 -27.93
N VAL A 821 -19.19 37.71 -26.83
CA VAL A 821 -20.04 38.82 -26.36
C VAL A 821 -19.25 40.12 -26.37
N ALA A 822 -19.75 41.15 -27.04
CA ALA A 822 -19.21 42.50 -27.03
C ALA A 822 -19.91 43.36 -25.95
N CYS A 823 -19.11 44.03 -25.11
CA CYS A 823 -19.61 44.91 -24.06
C CYS A 823 -20.21 46.20 -24.63
N THR A 824 -21.53 46.37 -24.49
CA THR A 824 -22.26 47.54 -25.04
C THR A 824 -21.77 48.88 -24.48
N MET A 825 -21.50 48.95 -23.18
CA MET A 825 -20.94 50.17 -22.56
C MET A 825 -19.56 50.52 -23.10
N SER A 826 -18.69 49.52 -23.31
CA SER A 826 -17.38 49.76 -23.93
C SER A 826 -17.49 50.18 -25.39
N MET A 827 -18.46 49.63 -26.13
CA MET A 827 -18.75 50.04 -27.50
C MET A 827 -19.18 51.51 -27.58
N ASP A 828 -20.07 51.94 -26.68
CA ASP A 828 -20.53 53.33 -26.61
C ASP A 828 -19.37 54.28 -26.26
N VAL A 829 -18.54 53.93 -25.26
CA VAL A 829 -17.36 54.73 -24.85
C VAL A 829 -16.32 54.83 -25.97
N MET A 830 -16.14 53.77 -26.76
CA MET A 830 -15.15 53.72 -27.84
C MET A 830 -15.72 54.15 -29.20
N GLY A 831 -16.99 54.52 -29.26
CA GLY A 831 -17.67 54.92 -30.49
C GLY A 831 -17.68 53.81 -31.56
N ILE A 832 -17.80 52.54 -31.16
CA ILE A 832 -17.86 51.37 -32.06
C ILE A 832 -19.33 50.98 -32.25
N THR A 833 -19.81 50.91 -33.50
CA THR A 833 -21.20 50.51 -33.79
C THR A 833 -21.29 49.04 -34.15
N ARG A 834 -22.49 48.46 -34.04
CA ARG A 834 -22.72 47.02 -34.29
C ARG A 834 -22.33 46.60 -35.69
N GLU A 835 -22.53 47.49 -36.68
CA GLU A 835 -22.23 47.23 -38.09
C GLU A 835 -20.71 47.08 -38.34
N GLU A 836 -19.87 47.57 -37.43
CA GLU A 836 -18.41 47.46 -37.52
C GLU A 836 -17.83 46.18 -36.92
N LEU A 837 -18.60 45.35 -36.20
CA LEU A 837 -18.14 44.09 -35.64
C LEU A 837 -18.38 42.91 -36.60
N VAL A 838 -17.61 41.83 -36.47
CA VAL A 838 -17.79 40.58 -37.22
C VAL A 838 -19.20 40.02 -36.97
N ASP A 839 -19.78 39.35 -37.97
CA ASP A 839 -21.10 38.75 -37.85
C ASP A 839 -21.07 37.54 -36.87
N GLY A 840 -22.13 37.34 -36.08
CA GLY A 840 -22.21 36.27 -35.07
C GLY A 840 -21.82 36.68 -33.64
N ILE A 841 -21.50 37.96 -33.41
CA ILE A 841 -21.18 38.50 -32.08
C ILE A 841 -22.45 38.90 -31.31
N GLU A 842 -22.55 38.47 -30.06
CA GLU A 842 -23.62 38.85 -29.14
C GLU A 842 -23.31 40.21 -28.46
N PHE A 843 -24.34 40.92 -28.00
CA PHE A 843 -24.18 42.24 -27.38
C PHE A 843 -24.79 42.22 -25.98
N ALA A 844 -23.97 42.45 -24.95
CA ALA A 844 -24.48 42.44 -23.58
C ALA A 844 -23.72 43.42 -22.67
N GLY A 845 -24.39 43.84 -21.59
CA GLY A 845 -23.78 44.63 -20.52
C GLY A 845 -23.10 43.73 -19.48
N VAL A 846 -22.43 44.36 -18.51
CA VAL A 846 -21.72 43.67 -17.42
C VAL A 846 -22.63 42.73 -16.62
N ALA A 847 -23.91 43.04 -16.45
CA ALA A 847 -24.86 42.22 -15.68
C ALA A 847 -25.14 40.85 -16.33
N ALA A 848 -25.25 40.80 -17.66
CA ALA A 848 -25.46 39.55 -18.40
C ALA A 848 -24.20 38.66 -18.32
N TYR A 849 -23.03 39.28 -18.45
CA TYR A 849 -21.76 38.58 -18.26
C TYR A 849 -21.58 38.06 -16.84
N LEU A 850 -21.94 38.84 -15.81
CA LEU A 850 -21.90 38.37 -14.42
C LEU A 850 -22.84 37.18 -14.20
N GLY A 851 -24.00 37.16 -14.87
CA GLY A 851 -24.88 35.98 -14.91
C GLY A 851 -24.21 34.75 -15.54
N ASP A 852 -23.54 34.92 -16.69
CA ASP A 852 -22.77 33.83 -17.32
C ASP A 852 -21.56 33.39 -16.44
N ALA A 853 -20.97 34.31 -15.68
CA ALA A 853 -19.85 34.06 -14.78
C ALA A 853 -20.27 33.35 -13.49
N GLU A 854 -21.44 33.67 -12.92
CA GLU A 854 -22.02 32.96 -11.77
C GLU A 854 -22.37 31.51 -12.11
N GLN A 855 -22.73 31.25 -13.38
CA GLN A 855 -22.97 29.90 -13.88
C GLN A 855 -21.68 29.19 -14.29
N SER A 856 -20.58 29.91 -14.48
CA SER A 856 -19.29 29.33 -14.87
C SER A 856 -18.43 28.97 -13.67
N ASN A 857 -17.75 27.81 -13.71
CA ASN A 857 -16.88 27.38 -12.62
C ASN A 857 -15.43 27.87 -12.76
N VAL A 858 -15.10 28.56 -13.85
CA VAL A 858 -13.82 29.24 -14.06
C VAL A 858 -14.06 30.54 -14.78
N ASN A 859 -13.43 31.61 -14.28
CA ASN A 859 -13.39 32.92 -14.89
C ASN A 859 -11.94 33.36 -15.08
N LEU A 860 -11.54 33.65 -16.32
CA LEU A 860 -10.18 34.09 -16.67
C LEU A 860 -10.20 35.53 -17.17
N PHE A 861 -9.24 36.33 -16.72
CA PHE A 861 -9.06 37.71 -17.14
C PHE A 861 -7.80 37.82 -18.02
N VAL A 862 -7.95 38.24 -19.28
CA VAL A 862 -6.90 38.19 -20.32
C VAL A 862 -6.64 39.52 -21.01
#